data_AF-A0AA86V2B6-F1
#
_entry.id   AF-A0AA86V2B6-F1
#
_cell.length_a   1.000
_cell.length_b   1.000
_cell.length_c   1.000
_cell.angle_alpha   90.00
_cell.angle_beta   90.00
_cell.angle_gamma   90.00
#
_symmetry.space_group_name_H-M   'P 1'
#
loop_
_entity.id
_entity.type
_entity.pdbx_description
1 polymer ?
#
loop_
_entity_poly.entity_id
_entity_poly.type
_entity_poly.pdbx_seq_one_letter_code
_entity_poly.pdbx_strand_id
1 'polypeptide(L)'
;MISKIISNIQQYEGECKYIVFICQQTLTQKDVERTEFYQTVIQSFQNIKNAKSLQLYLNDYKCDVSKIEQECLDQFNKETEKIYQSISQQVNKLPCDDRRLQQAFGNYCDNLRAISEIFQQFAPSYIAKQKIEELQVIFKNMPEELIQLVENQKNMITRLIQFKQMSIDVKLLMKSINAGIDSVLNQIYQSEDGPLKISEIGTQLNTHTNADIAQRILKDHSRFKDYQIELRNSSSLRFSLDDVLDEKVDEKIRIDLGIERAKGLSIQVQDRYGNIVDQPVNRAEIKQMYQEFDTKYWAQVELYLYKVQDGLDVLKQQVQLASQQKVFSKQNKIEILTNVLAYWTLSNTKDYIGTNDKAESKKKLLQPHPAQIVAIFSLLGIDQSNQLKNQLIQVLTGEGKSVILAVTAIVLAIMGFDVNCACYSEYLSLRDFESFTDLFNAFNVRDQIAYGTFNQMCERYINENGEIRKLTEDYILKNNLDAIKNNKMPRHKVLMIDEVDVFFNESFYGSSYRPMARIQNTEIKELLNYIWSNRNEKNLLKRNAIMKSEVYLNCEKSLKGWENLLKEALSNMLADIEQFKGQQYIVHEGLIGYKDQDAISTRIFYGYKTLFAYYQEVENRTIKNEELQRRICLYFNCGSFSYAEIPKQYTYIIGVTGTLETVSKPETKLLTDEYQIKKFSYLPSVYGTNQLNFAKDSSNFVKIVGQIEYFISIVNEINKRRQNKIGIPVLVFFETSAKLDLFYKSREFKSIDNFQKIKLFTENICVTDKEGIVRQAVTQNSVTLITREFGRGTDFICYDKNIDRLGGVHVIQTFFSDELSEEKQIKGRTARQGNSGSYSLVLLDSELEKYGLLTKQIEEMKDKSQLYSIIDPKRRSYFEGKYPERTRNIKQIRQDHNQAKSFVTELFDNNLDFVKEFLISENIAHSDQESKSKTLILMDATGSMSGLIDKTKNTIKTMFSNAYAVLQENNYKESFDVMFAAYRNYSSGSEFILQSSPWEAQPDNLKKFIDTIYSRDGQHNEAIEIGLSHAVNQIESGLKQVILIGDYPPNTKEEVRLKRARLGEEYWSTTKYAYPTYYEDQLEILKNNNIPVHALYVDNPAQQEFEYIADQTGGKCEALDINSENGAENLTNLVTEKIMLNIGGDALVQKYREKFGHVEKI
;
A
#
# COMPACT_ATOMS: atom_id res chain seq x y z
N MET A 1 -37.43 29.56 15.71
CA MET A 1 -37.52 28.54 14.63
C MET A 1 -37.73 29.20 13.27
N ILE A 2 -38.82 29.96 13.07
CA ILE A 2 -39.11 30.70 11.82
C ILE A 2 -37.97 31.67 11.42
N SER A 3 -37.41 32.43 12.36
CA SER A 3 -36.25 33.30 12.08
C SER A 3 -34.97 32.53 11.65
N LYS A 4 -34.80 31.29 12.13
CA LYS A 4 -33.68 30.40 11.75
C LYS A 4 -33.89 29.81 10.35
N ILE A 5 -35.16 29.54 10.01
CA ILE A 5 -35.59 29.11 8.67
C ILE A 5 -35.40 30.28 7.67
N ILE A 6 -35.82 31.50 8.01
CA ILE A 6 -35.61 32.70 7.18
C ILE A 6 -34.11 32.98 6.97
N SER A 7 -33.29 32.85 8.02
CA SER A 7 -31.82 32.99 7.91
C SER A 7 -31.22 31.96 6.96
N ASN A 8 -31.67 30.71 7.02
CA ASN A 8 -31.22 29.66 6.10
C ASN A 8 -31.71 29.94 4.67
N ILE A 9 -32.92 30.45 4.47
CA ILE A 9 -33.46 30.78 3.14
C ILE A 9 -32.69 31.94 2.49
N GLN A 10 -32.38 32.99 3.26
CA GLN A 10 -31.54 34.10 2.79
C GLN A 10 -30.10 33.67 2.51
N GLN A 11 -29.57 32.74 3.30
CA GLN A 11 -28.30 32.09 3.03
C GLN A 11 -28.34 31.30 1.72
N TYR A 12 -29.39 30.49 1.49
CA TYR A 12 -29.54 29.72 0.24
C TYR A 12 -29.76 30.63 -0.98
N GLU A 13 -30.51 31.73 -0.87
CA GLU A 13 -30.64 32.73 -1.95
C GLU A 13 -29.30 33.44 -2.22
N GLY A 14 -28.54 33.74 -1.17
CA GLY A 14 -27.18 34.27 -1.26
C GLY A 14 -26.22 33.28 -1.92
N GLU A 15 -26.28 32.00 -1.54
CA GLU A 15 -25.53 30.90 -2.16
C GLU A 15 -25.93 30.73 -3.63
N CYS A 16 -27.22 30.80 -3.99
CA CYS A 16 -27.67 30.72 -5.38
C CYS A 16 -27.18 31.89 -6.24
N LYS A 17 -27.22 33.12 -5.71
CA LYS A 17 -26.65 34.30 -6.39
C LYS A 17 -25.13 34.22 -6.46
N TYR A 18 -24.49 33.63 -5.46
CA TYR A 18 -23.06 33.35 -5.44
C TYR A 18 -22.69 32.26 -6.47
N ILE A 19 -23.53 31.25 -6.70
CA ILE A 19 -23.36 30.26 -7.79
C ILE A 19 -23.41 30.96 -9.15
N VAL A 20 -24.40 31.84 -9.38
CA VAL A 20 -24.49 32.62 -10.63
C VAL A 20 -23.27 33.50 -10.81
N PHE A 21 -22.78 34.13 -9.74
CA PHE A 21 -21.55 34.92 -9.72
C PHE A 21 -20.29 34.07 -9.97
N ILE A 22 -20.20 32.87 -9.38
CA ILE A 22 -19.12 31.91 -9.58
C ILE A 22 -19.11 31.39 -11.02
N CYS A 23 -20.28 31.09 -11.59
CA CYS A 23 -20.41 30.69 -13.00
C CYS A 23 -19.98 31.81 -13.96
N GLN A 24 -20.03 33.08 -13.52
CA GLN A 24 -19.57 34.25 -14.26
C GLN A 24 -18.06 34.53 -14.07
N GLN A 25 -17.45 34.06 -12.98
CA GLN A 25 -16.01 34.17 -12.71
C GLN A 25 -15.25 33.10 -13.53
N THR A 26 -14.92 33.47 -14.76
CA THR A 26 -13.94 32.86 -15.69
C THR A 26 -13.38 31.46 -15.38
N LEU A 27 -13.62 30.52 -16.30
CA LEU A 27 -13.01 29.18 -16.44
C LEU A 27 -11.49 29.19 -16.79
N THR A 28 -10.73 30.15 -16.28
CA THR A 28 -9.29 30.34 -16.58
C THR A 28 -8.37 29.93 -15.42
N GLN A 29 -8.89 29.43 -14.30
CA GLN A 29 -8.09 29.03 -13.13
C GLN A 29 -7.58 27.58 -13.20
N LYS A 30 -6.69 27.18 -12.28
CA LYS A 30 -5.77 26.02 -12.34
C LYS A 30 -6.45 24.69 -11.93
N ASP A 31 -5.86 23.55 -12.28
CA ASP A 31 -6.47 22.21 -12.10
C ASP A 31 -6.96 21.84 -10.68
N VAL A 32 -6.29 22.32 -9.62
CA VAL A 32 -6.69 22.05 -8.22
C VAL A 32 -7.86 22.94 -7.79
N GLU A 33 -7.78 24.23 -8.12
CA GLU A 33 -8.86 25.21 -7.88
C GLU A 33 -10.12 24.83 -8.67
N ARG A 34 -9.98 24.19 -9.84
CA ARG A 34 -11.09 23.63 -10.63
C ARG A 34 -11.83 22.51 -9.90
N THR A 35 -11.11 21.60 -9.25
CA THR A 35 -11.74 20.46 -8.55
C THR A 35 -12.54 20.96 -7.34
N GLU A 36 -11.96 21.84 -6.53
CA GLU A 36 -12.66 22.51 -5.42
C GLU A 36 -13.83 23.37 -5.91
N PHE A 37 -13.66 24.07 -7.04
CA PHE A 37 -14.72 24.86 -7.69
C PHE A 37 -15.89 23.98 -8.12
N TYR A 38 -15.66 22.89 -8.85
CA TYR A 38 -16.72 22.00 -9.30
C TYR A 38 -17.37 21.26 -8.12
N GLN A 39 -16.61 20.89 -7.09
CA GLN A 39 -17.16 20.35 -5.84
C GLN A 39 -18.07 21.37 -5.13
N THR A 40 -17.68 22.63 -5.11
CA THR A 40 -18.51 23.72 -4.56
C THR A 40 -19.81 23.85 -5.34
N VAL A 41 -19.74 23.85 -6.67
CA VAL A 41 -20.92 23.90 -7.56
C VAL A 41 -21.85 22.69 -7.33
N ILE A 42 -21.30 21.47 -7.21
CA ILE A 42 -22.05 20.25 -6.86
C ILE A 42 -22.77 20.42 -5.52
N GLN A 43 -22.03 20.82 -4.49
CA GLN A 43 -22.57 20.99 -3.15
C GLN A 43 -23.71 22.01 -3.15
N SER A 44 -23.58 23.08 -3.94
CA SER A 44 -24.63 24.07 -4.06
C SER A 44 -25.87 23.56 -4.83
N PHE A 45 -25.72 22.78 -5.90
CA PHE A 45 -26.87 22.12 -6.56
C PHE A 45 -27.53 21.06 -5.66
N GLN A 46 -26.75 20.35 -4.84
CA GLN A 46 -27.27 19.47 -3.79
C GLN A 46 -28.08 20.26 -2.76
N ASN A 47 -27.60 21.42 -2.32
CA ASN A 47 -28.31 22.30 -1.40
C ASN A 47 -29.64 22.79 -2.00
N ILE A 48 -29.67 23.18 -3.28
CA ILE A 48 -30.91 23.55 -4.01
C ILE A 48 -31.90 22.38 -4.06
N LYS A 49 -31.42 21.16 -4.40
CA LYS A 49 -32.26 19.96 -4.43
C LYS A 49 -32.80 19.60 -3.04
N ASN A 50 -32.01 19.78 -1.99
CA ASN A 50 -32.43 19.60 -0.60
C ASN A 50 -33.47 20.66 -0.21
N ALA A 51 -33.30 21.92 -0.63
CA ALA A 51 -34.27 22.99 -0.40
C ALA A 51 -35.61 22.74 -1.12
N LYS A 52 -35.63 22.00 -2.23
CA LYS A 52 -36.85 21.58 -2.94
C LYS A 52 -37.78 20.74 -2.05
N SER A 53 -37.24 19.97 -1.10
CA SER A 53 -38.04 19.23 -0.11
C SER A 53 -38.78 20.14 0.89
N LEU A 54 -38.36 21.41 0.97
CA LEU A 54 -38.96 22.44 1.84
C LEU A 54 -39.88 23.40 1.07
N GLN A 55 -40.16 23.17 -0.22
CA GLN A 55 -40.91 24.08 -1.10
C GLN A 55 -42.27 24.54 -0.51
N LEU A 56 -42.97 23.66 0.22
CA LEU A 56 -44.24 23.99 0.88
C LEU A 56 -44.11 25.14 1.90
N TYR A 57 -42.99 25.24 2.61
CA TYR A 57 -42.71 26.33 3.56
C TYR A 57 -42.13 27.58 2.89
N LEU A 58 -41.55 27.43 1.70
CA LEU A 58 -40.91 28.51 0.94
C LEU A 58 -41.91 29.33 0.10
N ASN A 59 -43.06 28.73 -0.22
CA ASN A 59 -44.16 29.39 -0.91
C ASN A 59 -44.69 30.61 -0.13
N ASP A 60 -44.72 30.53 1.20
CA ASP A 60 -45.13 31.64 2.09
C ASP A 60 -44.17 32.85 2.03
N TYR A 61 -42.94 32.64 1.54
CA TYR A 61 -41.90 33.66 1.38
C TYR A 61 -41.66 34.06 -0.09
N LYS A 62 -42.54 33.65 -1.02
CA LYS A 62 -42.41 33.88 -2.47
C LYS A 62 -41.09 33.35 -3.06
N CYS A 63 -40.49 32.33 -2.45
CA CYS A 63 -39.27 31.71 -2.95
C CYS A 63 -39.63 30.41 -3.71
N ASP A 64 -39.54 30.47 -5.04
CA ASP A 64 -39.75 29.31 -5.91
C ASP A 64 -38.40 28.65 -6.21
N VAL A 65 -38.07 27.60 -5.46
CA VAL A 65 -36.79 26.88 -5.61
C VAL A 65 -36.71 26.19 -6.97
N SER A 66 -37.86 25.77 -7.53
CA SER A 66 -37.87 25.15 -8.86
C SER A 66 -37.54 26.17 -9.94
N LYS A 67 -38.00 27.42 -9.79
CA LYS A 67 -37.62 28.51 -10.68
C LYS A 67 -36.14 28.89 -10.55
N ILE A 68 -35.61 28.95 -9.32
CA ILE A 68 -34.19 29.24 -9.07
C ILE A 68 -33.29 28.14 -9.64
N GLU A 69 -33.65 26.86 -9.42
CA GLU A 69 -32.95 25.72 -10.02
C GLU A 69 -32.93 25.82 -11.54
N GLN A 70 -34.06 26.19 -12.15
CA GLN A 70 -34.16 26.37 -13.60
C GLN A 70 -33.32 27.55 -14.10
N GLU A 71 -33.33 28.69 -13.41
CA GLU A 71 -32.48 29.85 -13.74
C GLU A 71 -30.98 29.52 -13.62
N CYS A 72 -30.58 28.75 -12.60
CA CYS A 72 -29.23 28.26 -12.44
C CYS A 72 -28.83 27.28 -13.56
N LEU A 73 -29.72 26.34 -13.91
CA LEU A 73 -29.51 25.40 -15.03
C LEU A 73 -29.39 26.12 -16.38
N ASP A 74 -30.27 27.09 -16.64
CA ASP A 74 -30.25 27.87 -17.89
C ASP A 74 -28.98 28.71 -18.01
N GLN A 75 -28.55 29.37 -16.93
CA GLN A 75 -27.32 30.14 -16.91
C GLN A 75 -26.09 29.24 -17.06
N PHE A 76 -26.07 28.07 -16.42
CA PHE A 76 -25.00 27.09 -16.55
C PHE A 76 -24.91 26.51 -17.97
N ASN A 77 -26.06 26.17 -18.58
CA ASN A 77 -26.13 25.72 -19.96
C ASN A 77 -25.63 26.80 -20.93
N LYS A 78 -25.97 28.07 -20.67
CA LYS A 78 -25.49 29.21 -21.47
C LYS A 78 -23.98 29.39 -21.39
N GLU A 79 -23.37 29.24 -20.21
CA GLU A 79 -21.90 29.29 -20.08
C GLU A 79 -21.24 28.06 -20.72
N THR A 80 -21.82 26.87 -20.59
CA THR A 80 -21.35 25.65 -21.26
C THR A 80 -21.34 25.82 -22.80
N GLU A 81 -22.40 26.43 -23.34
CA GLU A 81 -22.50 26.73 -24.78
C GLU A 81 -21.46 27.75 -25.24
N LYS A 82 -21.16 28.78 -24.43
CA LYS A 82 -20.07 29.74 -24.73
C LYS A 82 -18.70 29.05 -24.77
N ILE A 83 -18.43 28.13 -23.85
CA ILE A 83 -17.20 27.33 -23.86
C ILE A 83 -17.13 26.50 -25.14
N TYR A 84 -18.20 25.79 -25.49
CA TYR A 84 -18.28 25.00 -26.72
C TYR A 84 -18.05 25.85 -27.97
N GLN A 85 -18.70 27.02 -28.08
CA GLN A 85 -18.52 27.93 -29.22
C GLN A 85 -17.09 28.46 -29.32
N SER A 86 -16.46 28.78 -28.20
CA SER A 86 -15.05 29.18 -28.15
C SER A 86 -14.13 28.04 -28.63
N ILE A 87 -14.39 26.80 -28.19
CA ILE A 87 -13.66 25.62 -28.66
C ILE A 87 -13.87 25.44 -30.16
N SER A 88 -15.12 25.39 -30.64
CA SER A 88 -15.45 25.15 -32.05
C SER A 88 -14.83 26.18 -33.00
N GLN A 89 -14.73 27.46 -32.59
CA GLN A 89 -14.05 28.50 -33.37
C GLN A 89 -12.52 28.34 -33.40
N GLN A 90 -11.93 27.76 -32.35
CA GLN A 90 -10.48 27.57 -32.24
C GLN A 90 -10.00 26.21 -32.78
N VAL A 91 -10.88 25.21 -32.86
CA VAL A 91 -10.59 23.87 -33.41
C VAL A 91 -9.93 23.97 -34.79
N ASN A 92 -10.46 24.82 -35.69
CA ASN A 92 -9.95 24.98 -37.05
C ASN A 92 -8.57 25.67 -37.11
N LYS A 93 -8.09 26.24 -35.99
CA LYS A 93 -6.77 26.86 -35.87
C LYS A 93 -5.71 25.87 -35.37
N LEU A 94 -6.11 24.65 -35.00
CA LEU A 94 -5.20 23.54 -34.71
C LEU A 94 -4.90 22.82 -36.02
N PRO A 95 -3.63 22.47 -36.32
CA PRO A 95 -2.45 22.51 -35.48
C PRO A 95 -1.64 23.81 -35.70
N CYS A 96 -1.65 24.72 -34.73
CA CYS A 96 -0.77 25.88 -34.70
C CYS A 96 0.47 25.63 -33.84
N ASP A 97 1.59 26.30 -34.14
CA ASP A 97 2.84 26.22 -33.36
C ASP A 97 2.75 26.93 -32.00
N ASP A 98 1.61 27.58 -31.71
CA ASP A 98 1.41 28.30 -30.46
C ASP A 98 0.95 27.36 -29.35
N ARG A 99 1.92 26.94 -28.53
CA ARG A 99 1.69 26.13 -27.34
C ARG A 99 0.68 26.74 -26.36
N ARG A 100 0.58 28.07 -26.26
CA ARG A 100 -0.38 28.72 -25.36
C ARG A 100 -1.81 28.50 -25.83
N LEU A 101 -2.03 28.56 -27.15
CA LEU A 101 -3.32 28.23 -27.76
C LEU A 101 -3.67 26.75 -27.53
N GLN A 102 -2.72 25.82 -27.72
CA GLN A 102 -2.94 24.39 -27.46
C GLN A 102 -3.28 24.09 -25.99
N GLN A 103 -2.60 24.74 -25.04
CA GLN A 103 -2.87 24.58 -23.61
C GLN A 103 -4.19 25.23 -23.19
N ALA A 104 -4.51 26.42 -23.71
CA ALA A 104 -5.81 27.05 -23.51
C ALA A 104 -6.92 26.11 -24.00
N PHE A 105 -6.73 25.53 -25.19
CA PHE A 105 -7.64 24.56 -25.77
C PHE A 105 -7.81 23.29 -24.93
N GLY A 106 -6.71 22.70 -24.45
CA GLY A 106 -6.72 21.56 -23.53
C GLY A 106 -7.52 21.85 -22.25
N ASN A 107 -7.29 23.01 -21.65
CA ASN A 107 -8.04 23.47 -20.48
C ASN A 107 -9.56 23.58 -20.77
N TYR A 108 -9.95 24.12 -21.92
CA TYR A 108 -11.36 24.20 -22.30
C TYR A 108 -12.00 22.81 -22.48
N CYS A 109 -11.26 21.87 -23.06
CA CYS A 109 -11.72 20.49 -23.26
C CYS A 109 -11.86 19.75 -21.92
N ASP A 110 -10.87 19.87 -21.03
CA ASP A 110 -10.91 19.27 -19.69
C ASP A 110 -12.05 19.84 -18.84
N ASN A 111 -12.35 21.14 -18.98
CA ASN A 111 -13.52 21.76 -18.35
C ASN A 111 -14.84 21.13 -18.83
N LEU A 112 -15.03 20.96 -20.14
CA LEU A 112 -16.25 20.30 -20.65
C LEU A 112 -16.38 18.88 -20.14
N ARG A 113 -15.28 18.11 -20.10
CA ARG A 113 -15.28 16.75 -19.57
C ARG A 113 -15.63 16.72 -18.09
N ALA A 114 -15.01 17.55 -17.27
CA ALA A 114 -15.32 17.66 -15.84
C ALA A 114 -16.80 18.00 -15.64
N ILE A 115 -17.33 18.97 -16.40
CA ILE A 115 -18.76 19.32 -16.39
C ILE A 115 -19.63 18.09 -16.71
N SER A 116 -19.31 17.32 -17.75
CA SER A 116 -20.10 16.14 -18.13
C SER A 116 -20.01 14.98 -17.14
N GLU A 117 -18.85 14.71 -16.56
CA GLU A 117 -18.67 13.60 -15.60
C GLU A 117 -19.35 13.93 -14.27
N ILE A 118 -19.25 15.19 -13.83
CA ILE A 118 -19.78 15.66 -12.55
C ILE A 118 -21.30 15.84 -12.58
N PHE A 119 -21.87 16.35 -13.67
CA PHE A 119 -23.31 16.63 -13.75
C PHE A 119 -24.20 15.44 -14.11
N GLN A 120 -23.64 14.26 -14.42
CA GLN A 120 -24.43 13.03 -14.61
C GLN A 120 -25.37 12.70 -13.44
N GLN A 121 -25.08 13.23 -12.24
CA GLN A 121 -25.82 12.93 -11.00
C GLN A 121 -27.00 13.89 -10.70
N PHE A 122 -27.05 15.08 -11.31
CA PHE A 122 -27.96 16.16 -10.88
C PHE A 122 -29.08 16.48 -11.86
N ALA A 123 -28.85 16.29 -13.15
CA ALA A 123 -29.85 16.28 -14.22
C ALA A 123 -29.20 15.70 -15.49
N PRO A 124 -29.96 15.19 -16.47
CA PRO A 124 -29.39 14.89 -17.77
C PRO A 124 -28.98 16.21 -18.42
N SER A 125 -27.71 16.64 -18.28
CA SER A 125 -27.15 17.66 -19.14
C SER A 125 -26.94 17.05 -20.53
N TYR A 126 -28.05 16.75 -21.20
CA TYR A 126 -28.09 16.24 -22.56
C TYR A 126 -27.21 17.10 -23.48
N ILE A 127 -27.20 18.42 -23.25
CA ILE A 127 -26.41 19.40 -23.99
C ILE A 127 -24.91 19.20 -23.78
N ALA A 128 -24.39 19.11 -22.56
CA ALA A 128 -22.93 18.97 -22.34
C ALA A 128 -22.40 17.65 -22.92
N LYS A 129 -23.14 16.55 -22.71
CA LYS A 129 -22.81 15.25 -23.28
C LYS A 129 -22.87 15.26 -24.81
N GLN A 130 -23.93 15.82 -25.38
CA GLN A 130 -24.08 15.98 -26.84
C GLN A 130 -22.98 16.85 -27.43
N LYS A 131 -22.58 17.95 -26.77
CA LYS A 131 -21.49 18.83 -27.22
C LYS A 131 -20.13 18.16 -27.14
N ILE A 132 -19.89 17.31 -26.14
CA ILE A 132 -18.68 16.48 -26.08
C ILE A 132 -18.68 15.44 -27.20
N GLU A 133 -19.81 14.78 -27.47
CA GLU A 133 -19.94 13.83 -28.58
C GLU A 133 -19.73 14.54 -29.94
N GLU A 134 -20.30 15.73 -30.14
CA GLU A 134 -20.07 16.60 -31.31
C GLU A 134 -18.59 16.97 -31.46
N LEU A 135 -17.93 17.39 -30.38
CA LEU A 135 -16.49 17.68 -30.37
C LEU A 135 -15.67 16.42 -30.68
N GLN A 136 -15.96 15.29 -30.05
CA GLN A 136 -15.26 14.02 -30.28
C GLN A 136 -15.32 13.58 -31.75
N VAL A 137 -16.43 13.84 -32.44
CA VAL A 137 -16.55 13.59 -33.89
C VAL A 137 -15.64 14.50 -34.69
N ILE A 138 -15.64 15.81 -34.42
CA ILE A 138 -14.75 16.79 -35.10
C ILE A 138 -13.28 16.40 -34.90
N PHE A 139 -12.94 16.00 -33.68
CA PHE A 139 -11.60 15.60 -33.28
C PHE A 139 -11.13 14.26 -33.81
N LYS A 140 -12.05 13.35 -34.11
CA LYS A 140 -11.73 12.04 -34.69
C LYS A 140 -11.21 12.19 -36.13
N ASN A 141 -11.69 13.18 -36.86
CA ASN A 141 -11.37 13.40 -38.26
C ASN A 141 -10.16 14.34 -38.46
N MET A 142 -9.87 15.20 -37.48
CA MET A 142 -8.78 16.20 -37.54
C MET A 142 -7.39 15.60 -37.83
N PRO A 143 -6.94 14.46 -37.24
CA PRO A 143 -5.63 13.89 -37.55
C PRO A 143 -5.51 13.45 -39.02
N GLU A 144 -6.54 12.85 -39.59
CA GLU A 144 -6.54 12.31 -40.97
C GLU A 144 -6.43 13.41 -42.04
N GLU A 145 -7.10 14.55 -41.83
CA GLU A 145 -7.05 15.70 -42.75
C GLU A 145 -5.68 16.40 -42.78
N LEU A 146 -4.98 16.42 -41.65
CA LEU A 146 -3.67 17.06 -41.52
C LEU A 146 -2.51 16.18 -42.01
N ILE A 147 -2.73 14.86 -42.06
CA ILE A 147 -1.79 13.87 -42.60
C ILE A 147 -1.67 13.97 -44.13
N GLN A 148 -2.73 14.39 -44.83
CA GLN A 148 -2.72 14.56 -46.28
C GLN A 148 -1.74 15.63 -46.78
N LEU A 149 -1.17 16.46 -45.89
CA LEU A 149 -0.22 17.53 -46.22
C LEU A 149 1.27 17.10 -46.17
N VAL A 150 1.56 15.81 -45.98
CA VAL A 150 2.94 15.31 -45.79
C VAL A 150 3.58 14.86 -47.11
N GLU A 151 4.21 15.79 -47.83
CA GLU A 151 5.03 15.50 -49.03
C GLU A 151 6.56 15.64 -48.81
N ASN A 152 7.08 15.67 -47.56
CA ASN A 152 8.54 15.75 -47.36
C ASN A 152 9.04 15.14 -46.03
N GLN A 153 10.04 14.24 -46.08
CA GLN A 153 10.56 13.46 -44.93
C GLN A 153 11.09 14.33 -43.77
N LYS A 154 11.71 15.48 -44.03
CA LYS A 154 12.21 16.40 -42.98
C LYS A 154 11.11 17.11 -42.19
N ASN A 155 9.96 17.38 -42.81
CA ASN A 155 8.82 18.02 -42.15
C ASN A 155 8.02 17.03 -41.29
N MET A 156 8.16 15.73 -41.55
CA MET A 156 7.42 14.66 -40.89
C MET A 156 7.83 14.46 -39.42
N ILE A 157 9.13 14.45 -39.09
CA ILE A 157 9.62 14.31 -37.70
C ILE A 157 9.09 15.45 -36.84
N THR A 158 9.24 16.70 -37.33
CA THR A 158 8.74 17.90 -36.65
C THR A 158 7.23 17.81 -36.43
N ARG A 159 6.47 17.35 -37.43
CA ARG A 159 5.02 17.17 -37.30
C ARG A 159 4.64 16.06 -36.33
N LEU A 160 5.30 14.91 -36.36
CA LEU A 160 5.08 13.82 -35.40
C LEU A 160 5.29 14.32 -33.96
N ILE A 161 6.36 15.09 -33.73
CA ILE A 161 6.64 15.73 -32.43
C ILE A 161 5.55 16.73 -32.06
N GLN A 162 5.10 17.58 -32.99
CA GLN A 162 4.03 18.53 -32.73
C GLN A 162 2.70 17.84 -32.40
N PHE A 163 2.32 16.79 -33.12
CA PHE A 163 1.12 16.01 -32.82
C PHE A 163 1.23 15.30 -31.49
N LYS A 164 2.38 14.69 -31.20
CA LYS A 164 2.58 14.07 -29.89
C LYS A 164 2.52 15.11 -28.77
N GLN A 165 3.08 16.30 -28.97
CA GLN A 165 2.94 17.41 -28.02
C GLN A 165 1.46 17.78 -27.81
N MET A 166 0.69 17.89 -28.89
CA MET A 166 -0.74 18.18 -28.83
C MET A 166 -1.52 17.08 -28.11
N SER A 167 -1.15 15.80 -28.29
CA SER A 167 -1.76 14.67 -27.56
C SER A 167 -1.55 14.75 -26.04
N ILE A 168 -0.44 15.37 -25.62
CA ILE A 168 -0.08 15.57 -24.21
C ILE A 168 -0.80 16.81 -23.65
N ASP A 169 -0.82 17.91 -24.42
CA ASP A 169 -1.44 19.17 -24.01
C ASP A 169 -2.98 19.11 -24.07
N VAL A 170 -3.58 18.20 -24.85
CA VAL A 170 -5.03 18.02 -25.00
C VAL A 170 -5.41 16.55 -24.75
N LYS A 171 -5.52 16.15 -23.49
CA LYS A 171 -5.74 14.74 -23.06
C LYS A 171 -6.94 14.06 -23.75
N LEU A 172 -8.03 14.78 -23.99
CA LEU A 172 -9.22 14.26 -24.68
C LEU A 172 -8.93 13.77 -26.11
N LEU A 173 -7.90 14.31 -26.77
CA LEU A 173 -7.49 13.92 -28.12
C LEU A 173 -6.41 12.87 -28.14
N MET A 174 -5.86 12.51 -26.98
CA MET A 174 -4.68 11.64 -26.89
C MET A 174 -4.89 10.33 -27.66
N LYS A 175 -6.05 9.68 -27.49
CA LYS A 175 -6.37 8.42 -28.18
C LYS A 175 -6.46 8.58 -29.70
N SER A 176 -7.17 9.62 -30.17
CA SER A 176 -7.36 9.87 -31.61
C SER A 176 -6.07 10.30 -32.30
N ILE A 177 -5.29 11.18 -31.68
CA ILE A 177 -3.98 11.61 -32.19
C ILE A 177 -3.00 10.44 -32.21
N ASN A 178 -2.93 9.64 -31.13
CA ASN A 178 -2.05 8.48 -31.11
C ASN A 178 -2.43 7.47 -32.19
N ALA A 179 -3.73 7.21 -32.39
CA ALA A 179 -4.22 6.34 -33.48
C ALA A 179 -3.88 6.90 -34.87
N GLY A 180 -3.95 8.22 -35.05
CA GLY A 180 -3.51 8.90 -36.28
C GLY A 180 -2.01 8.72 -36.53
N ILE A 181 -1.17 8.91 -35.50
CA ILE A 181 0.28 8.65 -35.57
C ILE A 181 0.53 7.18 -35.93
N ASP A 182 -0.16 6.24 -35.29
CA ASP A 182 -0.04 4.80 -35.60
C ASP A 182 -0.44 4.52 -37.06
N SER A 183 -1.51 5.15 -37.57
CA SER A 183 -1.94 5.03 -38.97
C SER A 183 -0.87 5.50 -39.96
N VAL A 184 -0.23 6.65 -39.71
CA VAL A 184 0.88 7.16 -40.54
C VAL A 184 2.07 6.21 -40.52
N LEU A 185 2.48 5.77 -39.32
CA LEU A 185 3.61 4.85 -39.18
C LEU A 185 3.31 3.51 -39.87
N ASN A 186 2.05 3.03 -39.83
CA ASN A 186 1.60 1.86 -40.57
C ASN A 186 1.66 2.07 -42.09
N GLN A 187 1.21 3.22 -42.60
CA GLN A 187 1.29 3.54 -44.04
C GLN A 187 2.73 3.62 -44.54
N ILE A 188 3.62 4.27 -43.78
CA ILE A 188 5.06 4.32 -44.10
C ILE A 188 5.64 2.91 -44.13
N TYR A 189 5.31 2.10 -43.12
CA TYR A 189 5.78 0.73 -42.99
C TYR A 189 5.35 -0.16 -44.18
N GLN A 190 4.17 0.08 -44.75
CA GLN A 190 3.65 -0.66 -45.91
C GLN A 190 4.28 -0.26 -47.26
N SER A 191 5.12 0.78 -47.30
CA SER A 191 5.84 1.17 -48.53
C SER A 191 7.03 0.24 -48.83
N GLU A 192 7.53 0.27 -50.08
CA GLU A 192 8.59 -0.63 -50.58
C GLU A 192 9.90 -0.58 -49.74
N ASP A 193 10.21 0.56 -49.12
CA ASP A 193 11.34 0.77 -48.17
C ASP A 193 10.87 1.04 -46.72
N GLY A 194 9.64 0.68 -46.40
CA GLY A 194 8.97 1.08 -45.16
C GLY A 194 9.72 0.75 -43.87
N PRO A 195 10.22 -0.48 -43.67
CA PRO A 195 10.98 -0.86 -42.49
C PRO A 195 12.27 -0.05 -42.28
N LEU A 196 13.01 0.22 -43.37
CA LEU A 196 14.22 1.06 -43.33
C LEU A 196 13.87 2.51 -42.95
N LYS A 197 12.80 3.06 -43.55
CA LYS A 197 12.31 4.41 -43.22
C LYS A 197 11.87 4.52 -41.76
N ILE A 198 11.19 3.52 -41.20
CA ILE A 198 10.82 3.50 -39.78
C ILE A 198 12.07 3.47 -38.88
N SER A 199 13.09 2.71 -39.24
CA SER A 199 14.37 2.69 -38.52
C SER A 199 15.12 4.04 -38.58
N GLU A 200 15.12 4.70 -39.73
CA GLU A 200 15.69 6.04 -39.90
C GLU A 200 14.93 7.09 -39.07
N ILE A 201 13.59 7.05 -39.11
CA ILE A 201 12.73 7.89 -38.26
C ILE A 201 13.05 7.64 -36.79
N GLY A 202 13.21 6.37 -36.40
CA GLY A 202 13.55 5.99 -35.03
C GLY A 202 14.88 6.58 -34.57
N THR A 203 15.90 6.51 -35.44
CA THR A 203 17.23 7.09 -35.21
C THR A 203 17.17 8.61 -35.09
N GLN A 204 16.45 9.27 -36.02
CA GLN A 204 16.28 10.72 -36.03
C GLN A 204 15.55 11.22 -34.77
N LEU A 205 14.45 10.55 -34.37
CA LEU A 205 13.72 10.83 -33.13
C LEU A 205 14.63 10.66 -31.90
N ASN A 206 15.42 9.59 -31.85
CA ASN A 206 16.34 9.34 -30.73
C ASN A 206 17.45 10.40 -30.58
N THR A 207 17.82 11.06 -31.68
CA THR A 207 18.83 12.15 -31.69
C THR A 207 18.23 13.55 -31.72
N HIS A 208 16.89 13.67 -31.66
CA HIS A 208 16.21 14.94 -31.82
C HIS A 208 16.44 15.89 -30.63
N THR A 209 16.41 17.19 -30.87
CA THR A 209 16.61 18.23 -29.84
C THR A 209 15.51 18.26 -28.80
N ASN A 210 14.28 17.92 -29.19
CA ASN A 210 13.12 17.74 -28.31
C ASN A 210 12.98 16.27 -27.87
N ALA A 211 13.95 15.81 -27.07
CA ALA A 211 14.14 14.40 -26.74
C ALA A 211 12.95 13.79 -25.98
N ASP A 212 12.31 14.51 -25.05
CA ASP A 212 11.16 14.00 -24.28
C ASP A 212 10.03 13.51 -25.21
N ILE A 213 9.55 14.38 -26.09
CA ILE A 213 8.42 14.08 -26.97
C ILE A 213 8.81 13.00 -27.98
N ALA A 214 10.02 13.08 -28.53
CA ALA A 214 10.50 12.11 -29.51
C ALA A 214 10.60 10.70 -28.90
N GLN A 215 11.09 10.57 -27.66
CA GLN A 215 11.14 9.29 -26.96
C GLN A 215 9.75 8.73 -26.64
N ARG A 216 8.77 9.59 -26.33
CA ARG A 216 7.38 9.14 -26.16
C ARG A 216 6.79 8.57 -27.45
N ILE A 217 7.16 9.14 -28.60
CA ILE A 217 6.75 8.58 -29.89
C ILE A 217 7.34 7.17 -30.06
N LEU A 218 8.64 7.01 -29.76
CA LEU A 218 9.30 5.70 -29.83
C LEU A 218 8.68 4.64 -28.91
N LYS A 219 8.00 5.05 -27.82
CA LYS A 219 7.44 4.14 -26.82
C LYS A 219 5.95 3.85 -26.97
N ASP A 220 5.16 4.87 -27.23
CA ASP A 220 3.71 4.72 -27.24
C ASP A 220 3.21 4.09 -28.55
N HIS A 221 4.04 4.09 -29.60
CA HIS A 221 3.68 3.59 -30.92
C HIS A 221 4.37 2.27 -31.24
N SER A 222 3.55 1.26 -31.51
CA SER A 222 3.98 -0.14 -31.66
C SER A 222 5.04 -0.37 -32.74
N ARG A 223 5.09 0.48 -33.78
CA ARG A 223 6.05 0.36 -34.89
C ARG A 223 7.50 0.66 -34.51
N PHE A 224 7.76 1.25 -33.35
CA PHE A 224 9.11 1.46 -32.84
C PHE A 224 9.55 0.39 -31.83
N LYS A 225 8.71 -0.61 -31.53
CA LYS A 225 9.05 -1.68 -30.56
C LYS A 225 10.36 -2.38 -30.93
N ASP A 226 10.61 -2.63 -32.21
CA ASP A 226 11.82 -3.29 -32.69
C ASP A 226 13.07 -2.44 -32.50
N TYR A 227 12.95 -1.13 -32.74
CA TYR A 227 14.02 -0.16 -32.46
C TYR A 227 14.35 -0.09 -30.96
N GLN A 228 13.34 -0.19 -30.09
CA GLN A 228 13.57 -0.27 -28.65
C GLN A 228 14.29 -1.56 -28.23
N ILE A 229 13.94 -2.68 -28.85
CA ILE A 229 14.61 -3.97 -28.63
C ILE A 229 16.07 -3.88 -29.08
N GLU A 230 16.34 -3.26 -30.24
CA GLU A 230 17.70 -3.05 -30.74
C GLU A 230 18.55 -2.21 -29.79
N LEU A 231 18.01 -1.10 -29.29
CA LEU A 231 18.68 -0.29 -28.27
C LEU A 231 18.97 -1.10 -27.01
N ARG A 232 17.99 -1.87 -26.51
CA ARG A 232 18.16 -2.74 -25.34
C ARG A 232 19.28 -3.76 -25.57
N ASN A 233 19.27 -4.45 -26.70
CA ASN A 233 20.26 -5.47 -27.05
C ASN A 233 21.66 -4.86 -27.17
N SER A 234 21.78 -3.70 -27.79
CA SER A 234 23.07 -3.00 -27.92
C SER A 234 23.68 -2.63 -26.56
N SER A 235 22.84 -2.36 -25.56
CA SER A 235 23.27 -2.07 -24.19
C SER A 235 23.66 -3.32 -23.42
N SER A 236 22.94 -4.43 -23.57
CA SER A 236 23.23 -5.70 -22.88
C SER A 236 24.39 -6.50 -23.51
N LEU A 237 24.61 -6.38 -24.82
CA LEU A 237 25.71 -7.05 -25.55
C LEU A 237 27.11 -6.52 -25.15
N ARG A 238 27.18 -5.46 -24.34
CA ARG A 238 28.45 -4.95 -23.79
C ARG A 238 29.09 -5.89 -22.78
N PHE A 239 28.32 -6.81 -22.18
CA PHE A 239 28.78 -7.72 -21.14
C PHE A 239 28.53 -9.17 -21.56
N SER A 240 29.59 -9.97 -21.51
CA SER A 240 29.64 -11.37 -21.90
C SER A 240 29.27 -12.31 -20.74
N LEU A 241 29.10 -13.60 -21.04
CA LEU A 241 28.98 -14.64 -20.01
C LEU A 241 30.19 -14.62 -19.06
N ASP A 242 31.39 -14.36 -19.59
CA ASP A 242 32.61 -14.30 -18.78
C ASP A 242 32.56 -13.14 -17.78
N ASP A 243 31.96 -12.01 -18.14
CA ASP A 243 31.76 -10.88 -17.21
C ASP A 243 30.73 -11.19 -16.11
N VAL A 244 29.71 -12.02 -16.42
CA VAL A 244 28.73 -12.49 -15.43
C VAL A 244 29.34 -13.51 -14.46
N LEU A 245 30.36 -14.24 -14.91
CA LEU A 245 31.05 -15.28 -14.14
C LEU A 245 32.40 -14.82 -13.54
N ASP A 246 32.82 -13.56 -13.76
CA ASP A 246 34.14 -13.01 -13.39
C ASP A 246 34.31 -12.84 -11.86
N GLU A 247 35.42 -13.36 -11.33
CA GLU A 247 35.85 -13.24 -9.92
C GLU A 247 36.10 -11.80 -9.47
N LYS A 248 36.55 -10.93 -10.38
CA LYS A 248 36.82 -9.53 -10.04
C LYS A 248 35.55 -8.74 -9.83
N VAL A 249 34.43 -9.20 -10.38
CA VAL A 249 33.13 -8.60 -10.14
C VAL A 249 32.62 -9.01 -8.76
N ASP A 250 32.86 -10.24 -8.31
CA ASP A 250 32.64 -10.63 -6.89
C ASP A 250 33.48 -9.77 -5.93
N GLU A 251 34.74 -9.50 -6.26
CA GLU A 251 35.63 -8.64 -5.47
C GLU A 251 35.18 -7.16 -5.47
N LYS A 252 34.66 -6.67 -6.59
CA LYS A 252 34.16 -5.30 -6.74
C LYS A 252 32.77 -5.10 -6.12
N ILE A 253 31.90 -6.11 -6.20
CA ILE A 253 30.65 -6.20 -5.43
C ILE A 253 31.00 -6.22 -3.93
N ARG A 254 32.01 -6.98 -3.48
CA ARG A 254 32.51 -6.94 -2.08
C ARG A 254 33.02 -5.54 -1.69
N ILE A 255 33.71 -4.82 -2.58
CA ILE A 255 34.18 -3.46 -2.34
C ILE A 255 33.00 -2.46 -2.25
N ASP A 256 32.04 -2.52 -3.18
CA ASP A 256 30.84 -1.66 -3.18
C ASP A 256 29.88 -1.99 -2.02
N LEU A 257 29.90 -3.23 -1.52
CA LEU A 257 29.23 -3.69 -0.30
C LEU A 257 29.94 -3.20 0.99
N GLY A 258 31.07 -2.50 0.90
CA GLY A 258 31.87 -2.07 2.05
C GLY A 258 32.55 -3.22 2.80
N ILE A 259 32.67 -4.40 2.19
CA ILE A 259 33.25 -5.60 2.80
C ILE A 259 34.78 -5.51 2.84
N GLU A 260 35.41 -4.68 1.99
CA GLU A 260 36.85 -4.42 2.07
C GLU A 260 37.20 -2.93 2.14
N ARG A 261 37.11 -2.37 3.35
CA ARG A 261 38.04 -1.31 3.82
C ARG A 261 38.00 -1.10 5.33
N ALA A 262 38.31 -2.14 6.09
CA ALA A 262 38.88 -2.01 7.44
C ALA A 262 39.50 -3.35 7.84
N LYS A 263 40.83 -3.43 7.89
CA LYS A 263 41.60 -4.60 8.37
C LYS A 263 41.26 -5.04 9.82
N GLY A 264 40.31 -4.39 10.51
CA GLY A 264 39.86 -4.71 11.86
C GLY A 264 38.40 -5.16 12.01
N LEU A 265 37.62 -5.25 10.92
CA LEU A 265 36.18 -5.60 10.95
C LEU A 265 35.82 -6.95 10.29
N SER A 266 36.82 -7.70 9.80
CA SER A 266 36.62 -8.99 9.10
C SER A 266 35.94 -10.06 9.97
N ILE A 267 36.07 -9.97 11.29
CA ILE A 267 35.48 -10.93 12.24
C ILE A 267 33.94 -10.83 12.24
N GLN A 268 33.35 -9.64 12.13
CA GLN A 268 31.90 -9.47 12.26
C GLN A 268 31.08 -9.91 11.03
N VAL A 269 31.71 -9.96 9.84
CA VAL A 269 31.06 -10.46 8.61
C VAL A 269 31.15 -11.98 8.53
N GLN A 270 32.28 -12.57 8.94
CA GLN A 270 32.39 -14.02 9.15
C GLN A 270 31.42 -14.50 10.25
N ASP A 271 31.21 -13.72 11.32
CA ASP A 271 30.20 -14.02 12.35
C ASP A 271 28.74 -13.81 11.89
N ARG A 272 28.49 -12.97 10.87
CA ARG A 272 27.13 -12.73 10.33
C ARG A 272 26.67 -13.84 9.39
N TYR A 273 27.59 -14.37 8.60
CA TYR A 273 27.31 -15.31 7.50
C TYR A 273 28.05 -16.63 7.67
N GLY A 274 28.37 -17.00 8.93
CA GLY A 274 29.19 -18.16 9.28
C GLY A 274 28.95 -19.35 8.37
N ASN A 275 29.97 -19.72 7.59
CA ASN A 275 30.01 -20.90 6.72
C ASN A 275 28.81 -21.10 5.75
N ILE A 276 28.06 -20.05 5.39
CA ILE A 276 26.90 -20.16 4.46
C ILE A 276 27.26 -19.82 2.99
N VAL A 277 28.48 -19.34 2.73
CA VAL A 277 28.98 -19.07 1.37
C VAL A 277 29.91 -20.21 0.90
N ASP A 278 29.45 -21.46 0.99
CA ASP A 278 30.28 -22.61 0.61
C ASP A 278 29.53 -23.55 -0.32
N GLN A 279 29.40 -23.17 -1.59
CA GLN A 279 29.78 -24.05 -2.70
C GLN A 279 30.31 -23.18 -3.85
N PRO A 280 31.58 -23.34 -4.28
CA PRO A 280 32.04 -22.70 -5.50
C PRO A 280 31.15 -23.18 -6.64
N VAL A 281 30.44 -22.25 -7.27
CA VAL A 281 29.71 -22.50 -8.50
C VAL A 281 30.66 -23.19 -9.46
N ASN A 282 30.30 -24.36 -10.01
CA ASN A 282 31.12 -25.04 -11.00
C ASN A 282 31.08 -24.23 -12.31
N ARG A 283 31.85 -23.15 -12.38
CA ARG A 283 31.79 -22.15 -13.46
C ARG A 283 32.11 -22.77 -14.82
N ALA A 284 33.00 -23.76 -14.86
CA ALA A 284 33.32 -24.50 -16.07
C ALA A 284 32.10 -25.28 -16.58
N GLU A 285 31.36 -25.93 -15.70
CA GLU A 285 30.14 -26.65 -16.04
C GLU A 285 29.02 -25.69 -16.46
N ILE A 286 28.79 -24.57 -15.74
CA ILE A 286 27.83 -23.54 -16.18
C ILE A 286 28.20 -23.00 -17.56
N LYS A 287 29.48 -22.71 -17.81
CA LYS A 287 29.95 -22.20 -19.11
C LYS A 287 29.67 -23.20 -20.23
N GLN A 288 29.96 -24.49 -20.01
CA GLN A 288 29.66 -25.54 -20.97
C GLN A 288 28.14 -25.65 -21.24
N MET A 289 27.33 -25.65 -20.18
CA MET A 289 25.87 -25.75 -20.30
C MET A 289 25.25 -24.53 -20.96
N TYR A 290 25.78 -23.34 -20.68
CA TYR A 290 25.36 -22.11 -21.35
C TYR A 290 25.71 -22.15 -22.83
N GLN A 291 26.92 -22.60 -23.20
CA GLN A 291 27.32 -22.75 -24.60
C GLN A 291 26.42 -23.75 -25.33
N GLU A 292 26.05 -24.86 -24.69
CA GLU A 292 25.08 -25.82 -25.24
C GLU A 292 23.72 -25.17 -25.46
N PHE A 293 23.19 -24.47 -24.44
CA PHE A 293 21.95 -23.72 -24.54
C PHE A 293 21.99 -22.69 -25.67
N ASP A 294 22.99 -21.82 -25.69
CA ASP A 294 23.11 -20.71 -26.64
C ASP A 294 23.18 -21.22 -28.09
N THR A 295 23.95 -22.30 -28.31
CA THR A 295 24.03 -22.96 -29.61
C THR A 295 22.67 -23.50 -30.07
N LYS A 296 21.95 -24.22 -29.19
CA LYS A 296 20.64 -24.80 -29.52
C LYS A 296 19.57 -23.72 -29.69
N TYR A 297 19.58 -22.70 -28.84
CA TYR A 297 18.66 -21.57 -28.88
C TYR A 297 18.76 -20.84 -30.21
N TRP A 298 19.97 -20.46 -30.62
CA TRP A 298 20.16 -19.79 -31.90
C TRP A 298 19.84 -20.69 -33.09
N ALA A 299 20.15 -21.98 -33.01
CA ALA A 299 19.76 -22.93 -34.06
C ALA A 299 18.23 -22.95 -34.27
N GLN A 300 17.44 -22.96 -33.20
CA GLN A 300 15.97 -22.92 -33.27
C GLN A 300 15.45 -21.59 -33.79
N VAL A 301 15.94 -20.47 -33.24
CA VAL A 301 15.51 -19.12 -33.65
C VAL A 301 15.83 -18.88 -35.12
N GLU A 302 17.04 -19.20 -35.59
CA GLU A 302 17.44 -19.01 -36.98
C GLU A 302 16.68 -19.92 -37.96
N LEU A 303 16.36 -21.15 -37.55
CA LEU A 303 15.61 -22.10 -38.36
C LEU A 303 14.21 -21.58 -38.68
N TYR A 304 13.55 -20.95 -37.71
CA TYR A 304 12.16 -20.53 -37.83
C TYR A 304 11.93 -19.03 -37.99
N LEU A 305 13.00 -18.22 -37.98
CA LEU A 305 12.90 -16.76 -38.10
C LEU A 305 12.05 -16.31 -39.31
N TYR A 306 12.14 -17.03 -40.42
CA TYR A 306 11.43 -16.72 -41.67
C TYR A 306 10.15 -17.55 -41.87
N LYS A 307 9.81 -18.41 -40.90
CA LYS A 307 8.60 -19.24 -40.85
C LYS A 307 8.07 -19.28 -39.41
N VAL A 308 7.85 -18.08 -38.85
CA VAL A 308 7.57 -17.92 -37.42
C VAL A 308 6.41 -18.80 -36.98
N GLN A 309 5.28 -18.78 -37.71
CA GLN A 309 4.10 -19.55 -37.32
C GLN A 309 4.36 -21.06 -37.28
N ASP A 310 5.00 -21.62 -38.31
CA ASP A 310 5.40 -23.03 -38.35
C ASP A 310 6.33 -23.37 -37.17
N GLY A 311 7.28 -22.47 -36.88
CA GLY A 311 8.22 -22.64 -35.77
C GLY A 311 7.56 -22.62 -34.40
N LEU A 312 6.59 -21.72 -34.17
CA LEU A 312 5.85 -21.65 -32.92
C LEU A 312 5.11 -22.96 -32.66
N ASP A 313 4.45 -23.53 -33.68
CA ASP A 313 3.74 -24.81 -33.58
C ASP A 313 4.70 -25.98 -33.31
N VAL A 314 5.85 -26.01 -33.99
CA VAL A 314 6.87 -27.05 -33.78
C VAL A 314 7.50 -26.96 -32.39
N LEU A 315 7.89 -25.77 -31.95
CA LEU A 315 8.49 -25.58 -30.62
C LEU A 315 7.50 -25.95 -29.51
N LYS A 316 6.21 -25.62 -29.69
CA LYS A 316 5.13 -26.05 -28.79
C LYS A 316 5.04 -27.58 -28.72
N GLN A 317 5.04 -28.26 -29.87
CA GLN A 317 5.03 -29.73 -29.91
C GLN A 317 6.28 -30.34 -29.26
N GLN A 318 7.47 -29.77 -29.47
CA GLN A 318 8.71 -30.25 -28.86
C GLN A 318 8.66 -30.15 -27.33
N VAL A 319 8.16 -29.03 -26.79
CA VAL A 319 7.96 -28.88 -25.34
C VAL A 319 6.91 -29.87 -24.81
N GLN A 320 5.83 -30.09 -25.55
CA GLN A 320 4.79 -31.04 -25.17
C GLN A 320 5.27 -32.51 -25.21
N LEU A 321 6.22 -32.85 -26.09
CA LEU A 321 6.86 -34.16 -26.09
C LEU A 321 7.82 -34.30 -24.90
N ALA A 322 8.60 -33.26 -24.61
CA ALA A 322 9.51 -33.25 -23.47
C ALA A 322 8.77 -33.33 -22.12
N SER A 323 7.55 -32.79 -22.03
CA SER A 323 6.73 -32.83 -20.81
C SER A 323 6.20 -34.22 -20.44
N GLN A 324 6.20 -35.18 -21.37
CA GLN A 324 5.74 -36.56 -21.12
C GLN A 324 6.75 -37.40 -20.33
N GLN A 325 7.95 -36.87 -20.09
CA GLN A 325 9.00 -37.58 -19.38
C GLN A 325 8.73 -37.62 -17.86
N LYS A 326 8.97 -38.78 -17.24
CA LYS A 326 8.81 -38.95 -15.78
C LYS A 326 9.97 -38.40 -14.95
N VAL A 327 11.16 -38.28 -15.53
CA VAL A 327 12.37 -37.80 -14.87
C VAL A 327 13.07 -36.80 -15.78
N PHE A 328 13.30 -35.59 -15.28
CA PHE A 328 13.92 -34.50 -16.04
C PHE A 328 15.43 -34.45 -15.77
N SER A 329 16.24 -34.87 -16.74
CA SER A 329 17.69 -34.70 -16.71
C SER A 329 18.09 -33.22 -16.86
N LYS A 330 19.36 -32.88 -16.60
CA LYS A 330 19.89 -31.53 -16.89
C LYS A 330 19.67 -31.15 -18.36
N GLN A 331 19.92 -32.08 -19.28
CA GLN A 331 19.77 -31.89 -20.72
C GLN A 331 18.31 -31.63 -21.09
N ASN A 332 17.37 -32.37 -20.50
CA ASN A 332 15.93 -32.21 -20.78
C ASN A 332 15.46 -30.83 -20.31
N LYS A 333 15.92 -30.36 -19.13
CA LYS A 333 15.62 -29.01 -18.64
C LYS A 333 16.17 -27.93 -19.56
N ILE A 334 17.40 -28.08 -20.03
CA ILE A 334 18.01 -27.16 -21.01
C ILE A 334 17.21 -27.16 -22.31
N GLU A 335 16.77 -28.32 -22.81
CA GLU A 335 15.98 -28.44 -24.03
C GLU A 335 14.63 -27.74 -23.92
N ILE A 336 13.89 -27.97 -22.83
CA ILE A 336 12.62 -27.29 -22.55
C ILE A 336 12.85 -25.78 -22.48
N LEU A 337 13.84 -25.34 -21.70
CA LEU A 337 14.18 -23.93 -21.54
C LEU A 337 14.55 -23.28 -22.88
N THR A 338 15.33 -23.98 -23.70
CA THR A 338 15.72 -23.55 -25.06
C THR A 338 14.49 -23.29 -25.91
N ASN A 339 13.57 -24.25 -25.96
CA ASN A 339 12.39 -24.15 -26.80
C ASN A 339 11.39 -23.10 -26.28
N VAL A 340 11.24 -22.95 -24.96
CA VAL A 340 10.43 -21.90 -24.34
C VAL A 340 10.97 -20.51 -24.66
N LEU A 341 12.28 -20.30 -24.53
CA LEU A 341 12.90 -19.00 -24.83
C LEU A 341 12.92 -18.71 -26.33
N ALA A 342 13.18 -19.70 -27.18
CA ALA A 342 13.08 -19.56 -28.63
C ALA A 342 11.65 -19.18 -29.05
N TYR A 343 10.63 -19.83 -28.48
CA TYR A 343 9.23 -19.47 -28.69
C TYR A 343 8.98 -18.02 -28.24
N TRP A 344 9.42 -17.63 -27.04
CA TRP A 344 9.25 -16.28 -26.53
C TRP A 344 9.88 -15.22 -27.43
N THR A 345 11.07 -15.48 -27.96
CA THR A 345 11.74 -14.60 -28.93
C THR A 345 10.96 -14.50 -30.24
N LEU A 346 10.60 -15.64 -30.82
CA LEU A 346 9.88 -15.70 -32.09
C LEU A 346 8.46 -15.09 -31.98
N SER A 347 7.74 -15.35 -30.90
CA SER A 347 6.39 -14.81 -30.67
C SER A 347 6.38 -13.30 -30.47
N ASN A 348 7.53 -12.72 -30.08
CA ASN A 348 7.72 -11.28 -29.97
C ASN A 348 8.28 -10.63 -31.24
N THR A 349 8.58 -11.42 -32.27
CA THR A 349 9.06 -10.93 -33.56
C THR A 349 7.84 -10.59 -34.43
N LYS A 350 7.50 -9.30 -34.60
CA LYS A 350 6.43 -8.87 -35.51
C LYS A 350 7.03 -8.36 -36.83
N ASP A 351 6.54 -8.87 -37.95
CA ASP A 351 6.77 -8.44 -39.34
C ASP A 351 8.24 -8.24 -39.83
N TYR A 352 9.26 -8.74 -39.15
CA TYR A 352 10.65 -8.68 -39.66
C TYR A 352 11.01 -9.88 -40.54
N ILE A 353 10.68 -9.78 -41.83
CA ILE A 353 11.31 -10.55 -42.93
C ILE A 353 11.76 -9.51 -43.98
N GLY A 354 12.71 -8.65 -43.60
CA GLY A 354 13.10 -7.50 -44.44
C GLY A 354 14.56 -7.43 -44.84
N THR A 355 15.47 -8.14 -44.16
CA THR A 355 16.89 -8.12 -44.50
C THR A 355 17.41 -9.54 -44.75
N ASN A 356 18.14 -9.71 -45.85
CA ASN A 356 18.86 -10.95 -46.14
C ASN A 356 20.09 -11.15 -45.23
N ASP A 357 20.35 -10.24 -44.29
CA ASP A 357 21.45 -10.32 -43.34
C ASP A 357 20.98 -10.85 -41.97
N LYS A 358 21.43 -12.08 -41.67
CA LYS A 358 21.17 -12.76 -40.40
C LYS A 358 21.78 -12.02 -39.20
N ALA A 359 22.92 -11.34 -39.36
CA ALA A 359 23.62 -10.67 -38.24
C ALA A 359 22.91 -9.38 -37.80
N GLU A 360 22.32 -8.66 -38.75
CA GLU A 360 21.52 -7.47 -38.45
C GLU A 360 20.17 -7.85 -37.81
N SER A 361 19.56 -8.93 -38.29
CA SER A 361 18.32 -9.49 -37.74
C SER A 361 18.45 -9.80 -36.25
N LYS A 362 19.57 -10.42 -35.82
CA LYS A 362 19.82 -10.78 -34.39
C LYS A 362 19.78 -9.59 -33.44
N LYS A 363 20.24 -8.41 -33.88
CA LYS A 363 20.26 -7.21 -33.03
C LYS A 363 18.87 -6.70 -32.69
N LYS A 364 17.87 -7.03 -33.53
CA LYS A 364 16.49 -6.53 -33.43
C LYS A 364 15.54 -7.53 -32.74
N LEU A 365 16.02 -8.72 -32.36
CA LEU A 365 15.22 -9.76 -31.71
C LEU A 365 15.18 -9.62 -30.19
N LEU A 366 14.01 -9.82 -29.59
CA LEU A 366 13.90 -9.86 -28.13
C LEU A 366 14.55 -11.15 -27.61
N GLN A 367 15.69 -11.03 -26.95
CA GLN A 367 16.50 -12.17 -26.52
C GLN A 367 16.81 -12.15 -25.02
N PRO A 368 17.00 -13.32 -24.39
CA PRO A 368 17.46 -13.40 -23.01
C PRO A 368 18.94 -13.00 -22.92
N HIS A 369 19.35 -12.41 -21.79
CA HIS A 369 20.77 -12.11 -21.54
C HIS A 369 21.43 -13.13 -20.61
N PRO A 370 22.78 -13.22 -20.57
CA PRO A 370 23.47 -14.30 -19.85
C PRO A 370 23.08 -14.41 -18.37
N ALA A 371 22.97 -13.29 -17.64
CA ALA A 371 22.57 -13.32 -16.22
C ALA A 371 21.17 -13.90 -15.98
N GLN A 372 20.21 -13.69 -16.90
CA GLN A 372 18.88 -14.33 -16.81
C GLN A 372 18.99 -15.84 -16.92
N ILE A 373 19.78 -16.32 -17.88
CA ILE A 373 19.96 -17.76 -18.10
C ILE A 373 20.68 -18.40 -16.91
N VAL A 374 21.73 -17.77 -16.38
CA VAL A 374 22.46 -18.26 -15.20
C VAL A 374 21.54 -18.31 -13.98
N ALA A 375 20.69 -17.29 -13.78
CA ALA A 375 19.69 -17.30 -12.72
C ALA A 375 18.71 -18.48 -12.88
N ILE A 376 18.14 -18.67 -14.07
CA ILE A 376 17.21 -19.77 -14.36
C ILE A 376 17.89 -21.13 -14.18
N PHE A 377 19.14 -21.30 -14.61
CA PHE A 377 19.91 -22.52 -14.40
C PHE A 377 20.06 -22.84 -12.91
N SER A 378 20.42 -21.85 -12.11
CA SER A 378 20.56 -22.01 -10.66
C SER A 378 19.20 -22.38 -10.03
N LEU A 379 18.13 -21.66 -10.35
CA LEU A 379 16.77 -21.93 -9.84
C LEU A 379 16.26 -23.34 -10.19
N LEU A 380 16.60 -23.85 -11.38
CA LEU A 380 16.23 -25.19 -11.85
C LEU A 380 17.20 -26.30 -11.39
N GLY A 381 18.26 -25.96 -10.64
CA GLY A 381 19.28 -26.90 -10.15
C GLY A 381 20.19 -27.47 -11.24
N ILE A 382 20.26 -26.81 -12.39
CA ILE A 382 21.03 -27.19 -13.58
C ILE A 382 22.54 -27.06 -13.31
N ASP A 383 22.93 -26.04 -12.54
CA ASP A 383 24.30 -25.69 -12.15
C ASP A 383 25.02 -26.70 -11.23
N GLN A 384 24.30 -27.68 -10.67
CA GLN A 384 24.84 -28.57 -9.63
C GLN A 384 24.36 -30.04 -9.76
N SER A 385 23.35 -30.42 -8.98
CA SER A 385 22.95 -31.82 -8.72
C SER A 385 21.74 -32.28 -9.52
N ASN A 386 21.25 -31.43 -10.43
CA ASN A 386 19.97 -31.61 -11.12
C ASN A 386 18.73 -31.62 -10.18
N GLN A 387 18.90 -31.31 -8.90
CA GLN A 387 17.83 -31.22 -7.92
C GLN A 387 17.51 -29.77 -7.58
N LEU A 388 16.22 -29.49 -7.40
CA LEU A 388 15.76 -28.21 -6.85
C LEU A 388 16.19 -28.10 -5.39
N LYS A 389 16.54 -26.89 -4.97
CA LYS A 389 16.92 -26.55 -3.60
C LYS A 389 16.28 -25.23 -3.21
N ASN A 390 15.99 -25.05 -1.93
CA ASN A 390 15.52 -23.78 -1.41
C ASN A 390 16.63 -22.73 -1.51
N GLN A 391 16.42 -21.69 -2.32
CA GLN A 391 17.46 -20.71 -2.63
C GLN A 391 16.90 -19.36 -3.05
N LEU A 392 17.67 -18.29 -2.80
CA LEU A 392 17.37 -16.95 -3.30
C LEU A 392 18.55 -16.40 -4.10
N ILE A 393 18.23 -15.71 -5.19
CA ILE A 393 19.22 -15.11 -6.08
C ILE A 393 19.04 -13.60 -6.10
N GLN A 394 20.09 -12.85 -5.79
CA GLN A 394 20.10 -11.40 -5.97
C GLN A 394 20.27 -11.05 -7.44
N VAL A 395 19.23 -10.45 -8.02
CA VAL A 395 19.18 -9.90 -9.37
C VAL A 395 18.86 -8.41 -9.22
N LEU A 396 19.71 -7.53 -9.74
CA LEU A 396 19.52 -6.09 -9.56
C LEU A 396 18.27 -5.57 -10.30
N THR A 397 17.80 -4.40 -9.88
CA THR A 397 16.58 -3.82 -10.43
C THR A 397 16.79 -3.40 -11.90
N GLY A 398 15.88 -3.81 -12.78
CA GLY A 398 15.97 -3.53 -14.22
C GLY A 398 16.65 -4.63 -15.06
N GLU A 399 17.11 -5.72 -14.43
CA GLU A 399 17.71 -6.91 -15.07
C GLU A 399 16.67 -7.94 -15.57
N GLY A 400 15.37 -7.66 -15.41
CA GLY A 400 14.30 -8.54 -15.91
C GLY A 400 13.95 -9.74 -15.00
N LYS A 401 13.82 -9.51 -13.69
CA LYS A 401 13.30 -10.49 -12.71
C LYS A 401 12.02 -11.18 -13.17
N SER A 402 11.07 -10.42 -13.72
CA SER A 402 9.79 -10.96 -14.20
C SER A 402 9.97 -12.03 -15.29
N VAL A 403 10.96 -11.88 -16.18
CA VAL A 403 11.29 -12.89 -17.21
C VAL A 403 11.85 -14.14 -16.55
N ILE A 404 12.78 -13.99 -15.60
CA ILE A 404 13.38 -15.11 -14.84
C ILE A 404 12.28 -15.91 -14.13
N LEU A 405 11.37 -15.21 -13.43
CA LEU A 405 10.26 -15.83 -12.72
C LEU A 405 9.30 -16.56 -13.67
N ALA A 406 8.84 -15.89 -14.73
CA ALA A 406 7.85 -16.47 -15.65
C ALA A 406 8.39 -17.69 -16.41
N VAL A 407 9.62 -17.63 -16.93
CA VAL A 407 10.23 -18.75 -17.64
C VAL A 407 10.51 -19.92 -16.70
N THR A 408 11.01 -19.66 -15.49
CA THR A 408 11.23 -20.71 -14.49
C THR A 408 9.89 -21.36 -14.09
N ALA A 409 8.82 -20.57 -13.91
CA ALA A 409 7.49 -21.07 -13.60
C ALA A 409 6.94 -22.01 -14.68
N ILE A 410 7.12 -21.66 -15.96
CA ILE A 410 6.74 -22.53 -17.10
C ILE A 410 7.48 -23.86 -17.05
N VAL A 411 8.80 -23.83 -16.88
CA VAL A 411 9.61 -25.07 -16.85
C VAL A 411 9.21 -25.94 -15.65
N LEU A 412 8.99 -25.35 -14.47
CA LEU A 412 8.52 -26.08 -13.29
C LEU A 412 7.11 -26.66 -13.46
N ALA A 413 6.19 -25.91 -14.07
CA ALA A 413 4.84 -26.40 -14.36
C ALA A 413 4.85 -27.59 -15.33
N ILE A 414 5.71 -27.54 -16.36
CA ILE A 414 5.98 -28.64 -17.30
C ILE A 414 6.56 -29.85 -16.56
N MET A 415 7.43 -29.62 -15.56
CA MET A 415 8.01 -30.66 -14.72
C MET A 415 7.03 -31.30 -13.72
N GLY A 416 5.76 -30.87 -13.70
CA GLY A 416 4.72 -31.46 -12.85
C GLY A 416 4.48 -30.72 -11.53
N PHE A 417 5.07 -29.54 -11.32
CA PHE A 417 4.82 -28.72 -10.13
C PHE A 417 3.61 -27.80 -10.29
N ASP A 418 2.98 -27.44 -9.19
CA ASP A 418 2.12 -26.26 -9.11
C ASP A 418 2.97 -25.09 -8.58
N VAL A 419 2.95 -23.96 -9.28
CA VAL A 419 3.87 -22.85 -9.05
C VAL A 419 3.11 -21.63 -8.58
N ASN A 420 3.47 -21.14 -7.40
CA ASN A 420 2.88 -19.97 -6.78
C ASN A 420 3.92 -18.86 -6.69
N CYS A 421 3.72 -17.77 -7.43
CA CYS A 421 4.61 -16.59 -7.41
C CYS A 421 4.09 -15.55 -6.42
N ALA A 422 4.82 -15.33 -5.33
CA ALA A 422 4.50 -14.38 -4.27
C ALA A 422 5.07 -13.01 -4.62
N CYS A 423 4.20 -11.99 -4.62
CA CYS A 423 4.56 -10.60 -4.84
C CYS A 423 3.97 -9.73 -3.72
N TYR A 424 4.54 -8.53 -3.55
CA TYR A 424 4.08 -7.56 -2.56
C TYR A 424 2.70 -6.98 -2.89
N SER A 425 2.47 -6.57 -4.14
CA SER A 425 1.27 -5.83 -4.58
C SER A 425 0.44 -6.63 -5.58
N GLU A 426 -0.90 -6.57 -5.44
CA GLU A 426 -1.84 -7.18 -6.37
C GLU A 426 -1.69 -6.62 -7.79
N TYR A 427 -1.43 -5.30 -7.93
CA TYR A 427 -1.24 -4.66 -9.23
C TYR A 427 0.00 -5.20 -9.97
N LEU A 428 1.14 -5.26 -9.28
CA LEU A 428 2.40 -5.76 -9.86
C LEU A 428 2.29 -7.23 -10.24
N SER A 429 1.69 -8.02 -9.34
CA SER A 429 1.40 -9.43 -9.55
C SER A 429 0.55 -9.66 -10.80
N LEU A 430 -0.54 -8.90 -10.97
CA LEU A 430 -1.42 -9.02 -12.12
C LEU A 430 -0.72 -8.60 -13.42
N ARG A 431 -0.01 -7.47 -13.41
CA ARG A 431 0.78 -6.97 -14.55
C ARG A 431 1.75 -8.04 -15.06
N ASP A 432 2.52 -8.66 -14.16
CA ASP A 432 3.51 -9.66 -14.52
C ASP A 432 2.84 -10.93 -15.05
N PHE A 433 1.75 -11.38 -14.43
CA PHE A 433 0.99 -12.53 -14.91
C PHE A 433 0.39 -12.32 -16.31
N GLU A 434 -0.22 -11.16 -16.54
CA GLU A 434 -0.80 -10.79 -17.84
C GLU A 434 0.27 -10.70 -18.93
N SER A 435 1.44 -10.13 -18.61
CA SER A 435 2.56 -9.97 -19.55
C SER A 435 3.09 -11.29 -20.14
N PHE A 436 2.89 -12.42 -19.44
CA PHE A 436 3.32 -13.75 -19.89
C PHE A 436 2.15 -14.73 -20.10
N THR A 437 0.90 -14.26 -20.05
CA THR A 437 -0.29 -15.11 -20.18
C THR A 437 -0.34 -15.86 -21.51
N ASP A 438 0.03 -15.22 -22.62
CA ASP A 438 0.08 -15.86 -23.94
C ASP A 438 1.09 -17.02 -23.96
N LEU A 439 2.23 -16.87 -23.25
CA LEU A 439 3.24 -17.90 -23.14
C LEU A 439 2.76 -19.06 -22.25
N PHE A 440 2.08 -18.77 -21.14
CA PHE A 440 1.47 -19.79 -20.28
C PHE A 440 0.41 -20.61 -21.02
N ASN A 441 -0.42 -19.94 -21.83
CA ASN A 441 -1.43 -20.58 -22.68
C ASN A 441 -0.79 -21.40 -23.80
N ALA A 442 0.28 -20.89 -24.43
CA ALA A 442 0.98 -21.59 -25.50
C ALA A 442 1.45 -22.99 -25.05
N PHE A 443 1.97 -23.11 -23.82
CA PHE A 443 2.44 -24.38 -23.26
C PHE A 443 1.41 -25.11 -22.39
N ASN A 444 0.16 -24.63 -22.34
CA ASN A 444 -0.94 -25.23 -21.56
C ASN A 444 -0.61 -25.41 -20.06
N VAL A 445 0.08 -24.43 -19.49
CA VAL A 445 0.51 -24.43 -18.07
C VAL A 445 -0.17 -23.36 -17.21
N ARG A 446 -1.10 -22.58 -17.78
CA ARG A 446 -1.73 -21.45 -17.11
C ARG A 446 -2.39 -21.82 -15.79
N ASP A 447 -3.10 -22.95 -15.74
CA ASP A 447 -3.83 -23.38 -14.53
C ASP A 447 -2.90 -23.87 -13.40
N GLN A 448 -1.62 -24.10 -13.70
CA GLN A 448 -0.61 -24.54 -12.72
C GLN A 448 0.22 -23.37 -12.19
N ILE A 449 0.11 -22.18 -12.77
CA ILE A 449 0.92 -21.01 -12.41
C ILE A 449 -0.01 -19.93 -11.87
N ALA A 450 0.22 -19.53 -10.63
CA ALA A 450 -0.62 -18.52 -10.01
C ALA A 450 0.21 -17.45 -9.29
N TYR A 451 0.10 -16.22 -9.78
CA TYR A 451 0.70 -15.04 -9.19
C TYR A 451 -0.25 -14.46 -8.14
N GLY A 452 0.28 -13.97 -7.03
CA GLY A 452 -0.54 -13.24 -6.07
C GLY A 452 0.19 -12.76 -4.84
N THR A 453 -0.54 -12.05 -3.99
CA THR A 453 -0.09 -11.68 -2.65
C THR A 453 -0.19 -12.85 -1.68
N PHE A 454 0.45 -12.76 -0.50
CA PHE A 454 0.32 -13.76 0.55
C PHE A 454 -1.13 -14.01 0.99
N ASN A 455 -1.99 -12.98 0.95
CA ASN A 455 -3.43 -13.12 1.21
C ASN A 455 -4.08 -14.06 0.19
N GLN A 456 -3.83 -13.83 -1.10
CA GLN A 456 -4.37 -14.67 -2.18
C GLN A 456 -3.78 -16.09 -2.16
N MET A 457 -2.54 -16.25 -1.72
CA MET A 457 -1.93 -17.56 -1.54
C MET A 457 -2.51 -18.33 -0.36
N CYS A 458 -2.71 -17.66 0.77
CA CYS A 458 -3.37 -18.24 1.94
C CYS A 458 -4.81 -18.64 1.59
N GLU A 459 -5.56 -17.76 0.92
CA GLU A 459 -6.91 -18.03 0.41
C GLU A 459 -6.94 -19.26 -0.51
N ARG A 460 -5.97 -19.40 -1.42
CA ARG A 460 -5.85 -20.60 -2.26
C ARG A 460 -5.57 -21.84 -1.41
N TYR A 461 -4.62 -21.75 -0.48
CA TYR A 461 -4.20 -22.86 0.38
C TYR A 461 -5.34 -23.40 1.23
N ILE A 462 -6.09 -22.52 1.89
CA ILE A 462 -7.18 -22.95 2.77
C ILE A 462 -8.32 -23.58 1.96
N ASN A 463 -8.56 -23.12 0.73
CA ASN A 463 -9.66 -23.61 -0.10
C ASN A 463 -9.29 -24.80 -1.02
N GLU A 464 -8.09 -25.39 -0.87
CA GLU A 464 -7.63 -26.46 -1.76
C GLU A 464 -8.58 -27.66 -1.82
N ASN A 465 -9.20 -27.98 -0.68
CA ASN A 465 -10.10 -29.12 -0.56
C ASN A 465 -11.59 -28.71 -0.68
N GLY A 466 -11.89 -27.44 -0.82
CA GLY A 466 -13.25 -26.92 -0.84
C GLY A 466 -13.32 -25.50 -0.29
N GLU A 467 -14.32 -24.75 -0.73
CA GLU A 467 -14.47 -23.34 -0.35
C GLU A 467 -14.97 -23.21 1.09
N ILE A 468 -14.07 -22.98 2.05
CA ILE A 468 -14.36 -23.05 3.50
C ILE A 468 -15.52 -22.14 3.89
N ARG A 469 -15.57 -20.91 3.34
CA ARG A 469 -16.67 -19.97 3.64
C ARG A 469 -18.02 -20.55 3.27
N LYS A 470 -18.13 -21.08 2.06
CA LYS A 470 -19.35 -21.67 1.55
C LYS A 470 -19.73 -22.93 2.32
N LEU A 471 -18.75 -23.75 2.68
CA LEU A 471 -18.98 -24.93 3.51
C LEU A 471 -19.50 -24.55 4.88
N THR A 472 -18.88 -23.58 5.55
CA THR A 472 -19.37 -23.06 6.83
C THR A 472 -20.79 -22.47 6.70
N GLU A 473 -21.07 -21.73 5.61
CA GLU A 473 -22.42 -21.19 5.33
C GLU A 473 -23.45 -22.30 5.18
N ASP A 474 -23.16 -23.30 4.34
CA ASP A 474 -24.00 -24.48 4.15
C ASP A 474 -24.19 -25.24 5.47
N TYR A 475 -23.14 -25.36 6.29
CA TYR A 475 -23.18 -26.02 7.59
C TYR A 475 -24.14 -25.31 8.56
N ILE A 476 -24.04 -23.99 8.66
CA ILE A 476 -24.89 -23.17 9.54
C ILE A 476 -26.34 -23.22 9.08
N LEU A 477 -26.59 -23.16 7.77
CA LEU A 477 -27.94 -23.11 7.20
C LEU A 477 -28.63 -24.48 7.13
N LYS A 478 -27.88 -25.56 6.89
CA LYS A 478 -28.42 -26.92 6.64
C LYS A 478 -28.16 -27.92 7.75
N ASN A 479 -27.24 -27.62 8.68
CA ASN A 479 -26.75 -28.54 9.72
C ASN A 479 -26.15 -29.85 9.18
N ASN A 480 -25.77 -29.90 7.90
CA ASN A 480 -25.13 -31.05 7.26
C ASN A 480 -24.49 -30.61 5.93
N LEU A 481 -23.43 -31.29 5.49
CA LEU A 481 -22.81 -31.10 4.18
C LEU A 481 -23.10 -32.29 3.25
N ASP A 482 -23.29 -32.01 1.96
CA ASP A 482 -23.29 -33.05 0.93
C ASP A 482 -21.88 -33.66 0.83
N ALA A 483 -21.78 -34.95 0.50
CA ALA A 483 -20.50 -35.65 0.41
C ALA A 483 -19.56 -35.00 -0.62
N ILE A 484 -18.49 -34.36 -0.14
CA ILE A 484 -17.48 -33.68 -0.97
C ILE A 484 -16.49 -34.73 -1.47
N LYS A 485 -16.59 -35.12 -2.74
CA LYS A 485 -15.59 -35.99 -3.38
C LYS A 485 -14.50 -35.15 -4.03
N ASN A 486 -13.31 -35.12 -3.43
CA ASN A 486 -12.11 -34.63 -4.11
C ASN A 486 -11.31 -35.78 -4.72
N ASN A 487 -11.33 -35.86 -6.05
CA ASN A 487 -10.57 -36.84 -6.84
C ASN A 487 -9.25 -36.27 -7.40
N LYS A 488 -8.78 -35.09 -6.95
CA LYS A 488 -7.50 -34.55 -7.42
C LYS A 488 -6.35 -35.17 -6.65
N MET A 489 -5.43 -35.82 -7.37
CA MET A 489 -4.15 -36.23 -6.80
C MET A 489 -3.30 -34.99 -6.49
N PRO A 490 -2.67 -34.91 -5.30
CA PRO A 490 -1.86 -33.77 -4.91
C PRO A 490 -0.57 -33.69 -5.75
N ARG A 491 -0.31 -32.54 -6.37
CA ARG A 491 0.97 -32.20 -7.00
C ARG A 491 1.89 -31.52 -5.99
N HIS A 492 3.19 -31.67 -6.17
CA HIS A 492 4.18 -30.91 -5.40
C HIS A 492 4.09 -29.42 -5.73
N LYS A 493 4.27 -28.56 -4.74
CA LYS A 493 4.14 -27.10 -4.88
C LYS A 493 5.48 -26.40 -4.74
N VAL A 494 5.70 -25.39 -5.57
CA VAL A 494 6.86 -24.49 -5.50
C VAL A 494 6.39 -23.08 -5.20
N LEU A 495 6.96 -22.48 -4.15
CA LEU A 495 6.82 -21.07 -3.85
C LEU A 495 7.96 -20.32 -4.54
N MET A 496 7.61 -19.44 -5.47
CA MET A 496 8.52 -18.52 -6.11
C MET A 496 8.38 -17.14 -5.48
N ILE A 497 9.47 -16.55 -5.04
CA ILE A 497 9.47 -15.29 -4.31
C ILE A 497 9.95 -14.17 -5.23
N ASP A 498 9.11 -13.16 -5.42
CA ASP A 498 9.49 -11.88 -6.02
C ASP A 498 9.76 -10.89 -4.88
N GLU A 499 11.05 -10.63 -4.65
CA GLU A 499 11.58 -9.86 -3.52
C GLU A 499 11.48 -10.55 -2.15
N VAL A 500 12.60 -10.60 -1.43
CA VAL A 500 12.66 -11.31 -0.13
C VAL A 500 11.99 -10.54 1.01
N ASP A 501 11.87 -9.22 0.87
CA ASP A 501 11.24 -8.33 1.86
C ASP A 501 9.75 -8.66 2.08
N VAL A 502 9.09 -9.30 1.12
CA VAL A 502 7.71 -9.78 1.25
C VAL A 502 7.56 -10.77 2.42
N PHE A 503 8.61 -11.52 2.78
CA PHE A 503 8.59 -12.43 3.93
C PHE A 503 8.61 -11.75 5.29
N PHE A 504 9.04 -10.49 5.38
CA PHE A 504 9.38 -9.85 6.65
C PHE A 504 8.48 -8.68 7.00
N ASN A 505 7.63 -8.26 6.07
CA ASN A 505 6.70 -7.16 6.31
C ASN A 505 5.74 -7.48 7.48
N GLU A 506 5.48 -6.48 8.33
CA GLU A 506 4.63 -6.59 9.52
C GLU A 506 3.20 -7.05 9.22
N SER A 507 2.65 -6.66 8.06
CA SER A 507 1.32 -7.11 7.60
C SER A 507 1.24 -8.61 7.30
N PHE A 508 2.40 -9.28 7.14
CA PHE A 508 2.48 -10.71 6.86
C PHE A 508 3.15 -11.48 8.00
N TYR A 509 4.41 -11.18 8.31
CA TYR A 509 5.19 -11.94 9.28
C TYR A 509 4.84 -11.56 10.72
N GLY A 510 4.24 -12.50 11.44
CA GLY A 510 3.63 -12.24 12.75
C GLY A 510 2.16 -11.80 12.66
N SER A 511 1.53 -11.94 11.49
CA SER A 511 0.12 -11.65 11.26
C SER A 511 -0.64 -12.92 10.80
N SER A 512 -1.97 -12.83 10.74
CA SER A 512 -2.86 -13.94 10.36
C SER A 512 -3.91 -13.52 9.35
N TYR A 513 -4.35 -14.48 8.53
CA TYR A 513 -5.50 -14.39 7.65
C TYR A 513 -6.74 -14.93 8.34
N ARG A 514 -7.86 -14.20 8.31
CA ARG A 514 -9.12 -14.60 8.96
C ARG A 514 -10.25 -14.68 7.92
N PRO A 515 -10.52 -15.85 7.33
CA PRO A 515 -11.66 -16.03 6.44
C PRO A 515 -12.98 -15.88 7.21
N MET A 516 -13.92 -15.12 6.65
CA MET A 516 -15.25 -14.92 7.24
C MET A 516 -16.35 -15.48 6.33
N ALA A 517 -17.19 -16.37 6.88
CA ALA A 517 -18.42 -16.85 6.26
C ALA A 517 -19.52 -15.77 6.35
N ARG A 518 -20.36 -15.68 5.31
CA ARG A 518 -21.42 -14.66 5.20
C ARG A 518 -22.79 -15.30 5.19
N ILE A 519 -23.55 -15.13 6.27
CA ILE A 519 -24.91 -15.67 6.35
C ILE A 519 -25.91 -14.60 5.93
N GLN A 520 -26.64 -14.89 4.85
CA GLN A 520 -27.64 -14.01 4.26
C GLN A 520 -28.98 -14.72 4.13
N ASN A 521 -30.00 -14.18 4.79
CA ASN A 521 -31.42 -14.50 4.56
C ASN A 521 -32.29 -13.26 4.81
N THR A 522 -33.59 -13.39 4.62
CA THR A 522 -34.54 -12.27 4.76
C THR A 522 -34.61 -11.80 6.22
N GLU A 523 -34.61 -12.74 7.15
CA GLU A 523 -34.74 -12.50 8.59
C GLU A 523 -33.54 -11.70 9.14
N ILE A 524 -32.31 -12.06 8.75
CA ILE A 524 -31.08 -11.34 9.12
C ILE A 524 -31.12 -9.91 8.60
N LYS A 525 -31.67 -9.69 7.40
CA LYS A 525 -31.81 -8.34 6.85
C LYS A 525 -32.76 -7.50 7.68
N GLU A 526 -33.89 -8.06 8.09
CA GLU A 526 -34.85 -7.40 8.96
C GLU A 526 -34.24 -7.03 10.33
N LEU A 527 -33.46 -7.94 10.92
CA LEU A 527 -32.76 -7.67 12.19
C LEU A 527 -31.74 -6.52 12.07
N LEU A 528 -30.89 -6.53 11.05
CA LEU A 528 -29.88 -5.48 10.83
C LEU A 528 -30.53 -4.13 10.51
N ASN A 529 -31.58 -4.11 9.70
CA ASN A 529 -32.37 -2.91 9.44
C ASN A 529 -32.99 -2.37 10.74
N TYR A 530 -33.56 -3.25 11.57
CA TYR A 530 -34.14 -2.87 12.86
C TYR A 530 -33.10 -2.25 13.79
N ILE A 531 -31.91 -2.85 13.89
CA ILE A 531 -30.80 -2.31 14.69
C ILE A 531 -30.40 -0.92 14.20
N TRP A 532 -30.21 -0.74 12.89
CA TRP A 532 -29.82 0.55 12.32
C TRP A 532 -30.89 1.64 12.48
N SER A 533 -32.17 1.32 12.26
CA SER A 533 -33.27 2.28 12.42
C SER A 533 -33.42 2.78 13.85
N ASN A 534 -33.10 1.93 14.84
CA ASN A 534 -33.19 2.27 16.26
C ASN A 534 -31.88 2.77 16.87
N ARG A 535 -30.85 3.06 16.06
CA ARG A 535 -29.49 3.44 16.51
C ARG A 535 -29.41 4.64 17.48
N ASN A 536 -30.42 5.51 17.46
CA ASN A 536 -30.48 6.69 18.34
C ASN A 536 -31.26 6.44 19.64
N GLU A 537 -31.96 5.32 19.77
CA GLU A 537 -32.78 4.97 20.92
C GLU A 537 -32.07 3.94 21.82
N LYS A 538 -31.25 4.43 22.77
CA LYS A 538 -30.45 3.58 23.68
C LYS A 538 -31.25 2.49 24.41
N ASN A 539 -32.54 2.72 24.70
CA ASN A 539 -33.38 1.73 25.37
C ASN A 539 -33.80 0.57 24.47
N LEU A 540 -33.99 0.81 23.16
CA LEU A 540 -34.37 -0.21 22.18
C LEU A 540 -33.17 -1.05 21.73
N LEU A 541 -31.96 -0.50 21.81
CA LEU A 541 -30.71 -1.20 21.47
C LEU A 541 -30.15 -2.08 22.60
N LYS A 542 -30.83 -2.18 23.74
CA LYS A 542 -30.41 -3.12 24.78
C LYS A 542 -30.57 -4.56 24.28
N ARG A 543 -29.55 -5.41 24.46
CA ARG A 543 -29.57 -6.82 24.05
C ARG A 543 -30.85 -7.55 24.44
N ASN A 544 -31.29 -7.42 25.69
CA ASN A 544 -32.52 -8.04 26.20
C ASN A 544 -33.80 -7.53 25.51
N ALA A 545 -33.82 -6.27 25.04
CA ALA A 545 -34.95 -5.72 24.31
C ALA A 545 -35.01 -6.30 22.89
N ILE A 546 -33.86 -6.36 22.20
CA ILE A 546 -33.77 -6.95 20.86
C ILE A 546 -34.07 -8.44 20.89
N MET A 547 -33.54 -9.19 21.86
CA MET A 547 -33.81 -10.64 21.97
C MET A 547 -35.29 -10.97 22.18
N LYS A 548 -36.11 -10.02 22.66
CA LYS A 548 -37.56 -10.16 22.80
C LYS A 548 -38.35 -9.70 21.57
N SER A 549 -37.69 -9.05 20.61
CA SER A 549 -38.34 -8.54 19.40
C SER A 549 -38.70 -9.67 18.44
N GLU A 550 -39.76 -9.48 17.66
CA GLU A 550 -40.21 -10.45 16.66
C GLU A 550 -39.13 -10.70 15.59
N VAL A 551 -38.40 -9.65 15.19
CA VAL A 551 -37.31 -9.75 14.20
C VAL A 551 -36.17 -10.66 14.66
N TYR A 552 -35.81 -10.65 15.96
CA TYR A 552 -34.80 -11.55 16.49
C TYR A 552 -35.29 -12.98 16.60
N LEU A 553 -36.53 -13.19 17.08
CA LEU A 553 -37.12 -14.53 17.20
C LEU A 553 -37.28 -15.22 15.84
N ASN A 554 -37.53 -14.45 14.77
CA ASN A 554 -37.57 -14.97 13.41
C ASN A 554 -36.17 -15.39 12.93
N CYS A 555 -35.13 -14.59 13.22
CA CYS A 555 -33.74 -14.97 12.95
C CYS A 555 -33.35 -16.25 13.69
N GLU A 556 -33.68 -16.35 14.99
CA GLU A 556 -33.35 -17.51 15.83
C GLU A 556 -33.98 -18.80 15.26
N LYS A 557 -35.23 -18.74 14.80
CA LYS A 557 -35.89 -19.88 14.12
C LYS A 557 -35.19 -20.26 12.81
N SER A 558 -34.72 -19.28 12.04
CA SER A 558 -34.02 -19.51 10.77
C SER A 558 -32.66 -20.17 10.96
N LEU A 559 -32.00 -19.93 12.11
CA LEU A 559 -30.68 -20.46 12.47
C LEU A 559 -30.77 -21.52 13.57
N LYS A 560 -31.72 -22.44 13.45
CA LYS A 560 -31.98 -23.48 14.46
C LYS A 560 -30.72 -24.29 14.76
N GLY A 561 -30.36 -24.38 16.04
CA GLY A 561 -29.16 -25.06 16.54
C GLY A 561 -27.91 -24.19 16.58
N TRP A 562 -28.01 -22.90 16.27
CA TRP A 562 -26.95 -21.88 16.28
C TRP A 562 -27.33 -20.65 17.13
N GLU A 563 -28.24 -20.82 18.09
CA GLU A 563 -28.82 -19.74 18.89
C GLU A 563 -27.74 -18.98 19.67
N ASN A 564 -26.75 -19.69 20.22
CA ASN A 564 -25.62 -19.06 20.91
C ASN A 564 -24.74 -18.24 19.97
N LEU A 565 -24.48 -18.75 18.76
CA LEU A 565 -23.68 -18.02 17.77
C LEU A 565 -24.39 -16.72 17.32
N LEU A 566 -25.73 -16.76 17.14
CA LEU A 566 -26.54 -15.58 16.86
C LEU A 566 -26.53 -14.57 18.02
N LYS A 567 -26.58 -15.05 19.27
CA LYS A 567 -26.46 -14.20 20.46
C LYS A 567 -25.14 -13.45 20.51
N GLU A 568 -24.03 -14.10 20.16
CA GLU A 568 -22.73 -13.45 20.08
C GLU A 568 -22.69 -12.45 18.91
N ALA A 569 -23.18 -12.82 17.72
CA ALA A 569 -23.27 -11.88 16.60
C ALA A 569 -24.04 -10.61 16.96
N LEU A 570 -25.14 -10.72 17.71
CA LEU A 570 -25.91 -9.57 18.19
C LEU A 570 -25.08 -8.64 19.08
N SER A 571 -24.33 -9.18 20.04
CA SER A 571 -23.48 -8.36 20.90
C SER A 571 -22.37 -7.66 20.12
N ASN A 572 -21.77 -8.32 19.12
CA ASN A 572 -20.81 -7.66 18.23
C ASN A 572 -21.45 -6.53 17.42
N MET A 573 -22.66 -6.72 16.90
CA MET A 573 -23.41 -5.66 16.20
C MET A 573 -23.70 -4.45 17.11
N LEU A 574 -24.08 -4.71 18.35
CA LEU A 574 -24.38 -3.66 19.33
C LEU A 574 -23.13 -2.88 19.77
N ALA A 575 -22.00 -3.57 19.96
CA ALA A 575 -20.72 -2.91 20.23
C ALA A 575 -20.29 -2.03 19.04
N ASP A 576 -20.37 -2.56 17.82
CA ASP A 576 -19.96 -1.83 16.62
C ASP A 576 -20.84 -0.61 16.34
N ILE A 577 -22.16 -0.67 16.60
CA ILE A 577 -23.06 0.47 16.36
C ILE A 577 -22.86 1.60 17.36
N GLU A 578 -22.53 1.26 18.62
CA GLU A 578 -22.21 2.27 19.64
C GLU A 578 -20.93 3.05 19.27
N GLN A 579 -19.94 2.36 18.72
CA GLN A 579 -18.63 2.90 18.37
C GLN A 579 -18.54 3.51 16.97
N PHE A 580 -19.57 3.34 16.15
CA PHE A 580 -19.56 3.76 14.76
C PHE A 580 -19.32 5.28 14.58
N LYS A 581 -19.68 6.10 15.58
CA LYS A 581 -19.49 7.57 15.52
C LYS A 581 -18.01 7.96 15.46
N GLY A 582 -17.58 8.42 14.28
CA GLY A 582 -16.23 8.99 14.07
C GLY A 582 -15.24 8.05 13.38
N GLN A 583 -15.67 6.88 12.91
CA GLN A 583 -14.81 6.01 12.13
C GLN A 583 -14.48 6.61 10.76
N GLN A 584 -13.21 6.57 10.39
CA GLN A 584 -12.77 7.00 9.06
C GLN A 584 -12.85 5.84 8.07
N TYR A 585 -13.51 6.09 6.94
CA TYR A 585 -13.57 5.23 5.76
C TYR A 585 -13.59 6.10 4.51
N ILE A 586 -13.27 5.52 3.35
CA ILE A 586 -13.26 6.24 2.08
C ILE A 586 -14.38 5.68 1.20
N VAL A 587 -15.26 6.53 0.69
CA VAL A 587 -16.21 6.14 -0.35
C VAL A 587 -15.49 6.18 -1.69
N HIS A 588 -15.30 5.02 -2.32
CA HIS A 588 -14.61 4.87 -3.59
C HIS A 588 -15.48 4.06 -4.55
N GLU A 589 -15.83 4.65 -5.70
CA GLU A 589 -16.67 4.03 -6.73
C GLU A 589 -18.03 3.50 -6.22
N GLY A 590 -18.63 4.19 -5.25
CA GLY A 590 -19.89 3.78 -4.64
C GLY A 590 -19.76 2.61 -3.65
N LEU A 591 -18.54 2.26 -3.25
CA LEU A 591 -18.25 1.26 -2.23
C LEU A 591 -17.50 1.89 -1.05
N ILE A 592 -17.61 1.28 0.13
CA ILE A 592 -16.77 1.60 1.28
C ILE A 592 -15.42 0.91 1.09
N GLY A 593 -14.35 1.68 1.19
CA GLY A 593 -12.97 1.21 1.08
C GLY A 593 -12.11 1.73 2.22
N TYR A 594 -11.05 0.99 2.49
CA TYR A 594 -10.02 1.33 3.46
C TYR A 594 -8.66 1.34 2.79
N LYS A 595 -7.71 2.10 3.35
CA LYS A 595 -6.34 2.12 2.83
C LYS A 595 -5.69 0.76 2.99
N ASP A 596 -5.14 0.21 1.90
CA ASP A 596 -4.39 -1.05 1.86
C ASP A 596 -3.16 -0.89 0.95
N GLN A 597 -1.98 -0.78 1.56
CA GLN A 597 -0.71 -0.57 0.83
C GLN A 597 -0.83 0.55 -0.24
N ASP A 598 -0.69 0.21 -1.53
CA ASP A 598 -0.65 1.13 -2.67
C ASP A 598 -2.03 1.47 -3.30
N ALA A 599 -3.13 1.04 -2.65
CA ALA A 599 -4.48 1.24 -3.15
C ALA A 599 -5.53 1.46 -2.03
N ILE A 600 -6.74 1.88 -2.44
CA ILE A 600 -7.93 1.78 -1.61
C ILE A 600 -8.54 0.39 -1.85
N SER A 601 -8.55 -0.44 -0.82
CA SER A 601 -9.17 -1.77 -0.88
C SER A 601 -10.60 -1.71 -0.38
N THR A 602 -11.54 -2.02 -1.27
CA THR A 602 -12.96 -2.27 -0.95
C THR A 602 -13.19 -3.69 -0.43
N ARG A 603 -12.13 -4.48 -0.30
CA ARG A 603 -12.16 -5.86 0.20
C ARG A 603 -11.86 -5.96 1.70
N ILE A 604 -11.35 -4.89 2.32
CA ILE A 604 -11.14 -4.83 3.77
C ILE A 604 -12.49 -4.56 4.46
N PHE A 605 -12.77 -5.32 5.52
CA PHE A 605 -13.97 -5.15 6.35
C PHE A 605 -13.57 -5.05 7.82
N TYR A 606 -14.07 -4.03 8.50
CA TYR A 606 -14.00 -3.83 9.95
C TYR A 606 -15.34 -4.21 10.57
N GLY A 607 -15.62 -5.52 10.57
CA GLY A 607 -16.82 -6.08 11.20
C GLY A 607 -18.13 -5.44 10.73
N TYR A 608 -19.05 -5.22 11.66
CA TYR A 608 -20.33 -4.57 11.38
C TYR A 608 -20.18 -3.06 11.21
N LYS A 609 -19.08 -2.45 11.63
CA LYS A 609 -18.86 -1.02 11.40
C LYS A 609 -18.77 -0.67 9.91
N THR A 610 -18.13 -1.52 9.10
CA THR A 610 -18.16 -1.35 7.63
C THR A 610 -19.58 -1.46 7.09
N LEU A 611 -20.38 -2.39 7.61
CA LEU A 611 -21.79 -2.51 7.22
C LEU A 611 -22.59 -1.25 7.60
N PHE A 612 -22.39 -0.71 8.81
CA PHE A 612 -23.00 0.54 9.26
C PHE A 612 -22.55 1.75 8.45
N ALA A 613 -21.30 1.76 7.96
CA ALA A 613 -20.84 2.76 6.99
C ALA A 613 -21.68 2.72 5.70
N TYR A 614 -21.99 1.53 5.17
CA TYR A 614 -22.91 1.41 4.04
C TYR A 614 -24.30 1.96 4.33
N TYR A 615 -24.85 1.70 5.52
CA TYR A 615 -26.14 2.28 5.92
C TYR A 615 -26.08 3.81 5.97
N GLN A 616 -25.05 4.38 6.59
CA GLN A 616 -24.87 5.83 6.66
C GLN A 616 -24.71 6.46 5.28
N GLU A 617 -23.92 5.87 4.39
CA GLU A 617 -23.67 6.41 3.06
C GLU A 617 -24.87 6.27 2.11
N VAL A 618 -25.74 5.27 2.32
CA VAL A 618 -27.05 5.20 1.64
C VAL A 618 -27.98 6.31 2.14
N GLU A 619 -28.00 6.60 3.45
CA GLU A 619 -28.75 7.75 4.00
C GLU A 619 -28.20 9.09 3.46
N ASN A 620 -26.87 9.21 3.35
CA ASN A 620 -26.18 10.37 2.75
C ASN A 620 -26.31 10.42 1.22
N ARG A 621 -26.88 9.39 0.57
CA ARG A 621 -27.07 9.25 -0.89
C ARG A 621 -25.78 9.25 -1.71
N THR A 622 -24.66 8.89 -1.10
CA THR A 622 -23.36 8.72 -1.77
C THR A 622 -23.19 7.29 -2.31
N ILE A 623 -23.87 6.32 -1.71
CA ILE A 623 -23.92 4.92 -2.15
C ILE A 623 -25.35 4.51 -2.52
N LYS A 624 -25.47 3.63 -3.52
CA LYS A 624 -26.76 3.08 -3.97
C LYS A 624 -27.30 2.03 -2.99
N ASN A 625 -28.62 2.00 -2.78
CA ASN A 625 -29.24 1.02 -1.88
C ASN A 625 -29.00 -0.44 -2.34
N GLU A 626 -28.89 -0.70 -3.64
CA GLU A 626 -28.57 -2.03 -4.15
C GLU A 626 -27.22 -2.56 -3.60
N GLU A 627 -26.24 -1.68 -3.39
CA GLU A 627 -24.93 -2.04 -2.84
C GLU A 627 -24.98 -2.38 -1.35
N LEU A 628 -25.87 -1.73 -0.60
CA LEU A 628 -26.16 -2.11 0.79
C LEU A 628 -26.85 -3.48 0.84
N GLN A 629 -27.90 -3.69 0.02
CA GLN A 629 -28.67 -4.94 0.02
C GLN A 629 -27.83 -6.20 -0.28
N ARG A 630 -26.72 -6.06 -1.02
CA ARG A 630 -25.75 -7.13 -1.29
C ARG A 630 -24.83 -7.45 -0.09
N ARG A 631 -24.70 -6.53 0.87
CA ARG A 631 -23.73 -6.61 1.98
C ARG A 631 -24.34 -6.86 3.35
N ILE A 632 -25.66 -6.71 3.50
CA ILE A 632 -26.37 -7.04 4.74
C ILE A 632 -26.26 -8.55 4.99
N CYS A 633 -25.41 -8.93 5.94
CA CYS A 633 -25.17 -10.31 6.36
C CYS A 633 -24.61 -10.38 7.78
N LEU A 634 -24.68 -11.57 8.39
CA LEU A 634 -23.89 -11.89 9.57
C LEU A 634 -22.52 -12.42 9.12
N TYR A 635 -21.48 -12.02 9.84
CA TYR A 635 -20.11 -12.43 9.57
C TYR A 635 -19.61 -13.39 10.65
N PHE A 636 -19.12 -14.55 10.25
CA PHE A 636 -18.54 -15.53 11.18
C PHE A 636 -17.11 -15.88 10.79
N ASN A 637 -16.17 -15.60 11.69
CA ASN A 637 -14.76 -15.96 11.60
C ASN A 637 -14.63 -17.50 11.55
N CYS A 638 -13.93 -17.99 10.53
CA CYS A 638 -13.67 -19.42 10.27
C CYS A 638 -12.26 -19.84 10.73
N GLY A 639 -11.68 -19.09 11.67
CA GLY A 639 -10.36 -19.35 12.24
C GLY A 639 -9.27 -18.38 11.77
N SER A 640 -8.12 -18.46 12.43
CA SER A 640 -6.97 -17.57 12.23
C SER A 640 -5.79 -18.34 11.61
N PHE A 641 -5.44 -18.04 10.36
CA PHE A 641 -4.38 -18.75 9.62
C PHE A 641 -3.10 -17.92 9.55
N SER A 642 -2.04 -18.37 10.22
CA SER A 642 -0.72 -17.71 10.18
C SER A 642 -0.14 -17.63 8.76
N TYR A 643 0.28 -16.45 8.30
CA TYR A 643 1.03 -16.32 7.04
C TYR A 643 2.41 -16.99 7.12
N ALA A 644 3.06 -16.96 8.29
CA ALA A 644 4.38 -17.54 8.49
C ALA A 644 4.41 -19.08 8.35
N GLU A 645 3.26 -19.74 8.48
CA GLU A 645 3.14 -21.20 8.31
C GLU A 645 2.82 -21.61 6.86
N ILE A 646 2.40 -20.68 6.00
CA ILE A 646 2.06 -20.95 4.60
C ILE A 646 3.28 -21.38 3.76
N PRO A 647 4.44 -20.70 3.81
CA PRO A 647 5.63 -21.12 3.06
C PRO A 647 6.08 -22.54 3.37
N LYS A 648 5.85 -23.03 4.59
CA LYS A 648 6.26 -24.38 5.03
C LYS A 648 5.46 -25.49 4.36
N GLN A 649 4.34 -25.16 3.73
CA GLN A 649 3.51 -26.13 2.98
C GLN A 649 4.06 -26.40 1.57
N TYR A 650 5.07 -25.64 1.12
CA TYR A 650 5.68 -25.80 -0.18
C TYR A 650 6.86 -26.75 -0.13
N THR A 651 7.01 -27.56 -1.19
CA THR A 651 8.13 -28.50 -1.31
C THR A 651 9.43 -27.77 -1.55
N TYR A 652 9.40 -26.70 -2.35
CA TYR A 652 10.55 -25.84 -2.62
C TYR A 652 10.19 -24.37 -2.49
N ILE A 653 11.11 -23.59 -1.94
CA ILE A 653 11.03 -22.14 -1.82
C ILE A 653 12.21 -21.53 -2.58
N ILE A 654 11.94 -20.95 -3.74
CA ILE A 654 12.94 -20.34 -4.60
C ILE A 654 12.57 -18.90 -4.91
N GLY A 655 13.49 -18.07 -5.39
CA GLY A 655 13.11 -16.71 -5.77
C GLY A 655 14.24 -15.80 -6.19
N VAL A 656 13.85 -14.61 -6.61
CA VAL A 656 14.76 -13.53 -7.01
C VAL A 656 14.46 -12.28 -6.20
N THR A 657 15.51 -11.55 -5.83
CA THR A 657 15.36 -10.27 -5.10
C THR A 657 16.44 -9.28 -5.48
N GLY A 658 16.22 -7.98 -5.30
CA GLY A 658 17.22 -6.94 -5.53
C GLY A 658 18.03 -6.59 -4.29
N THR A 659 17.62 -7.09 -3.12
CA THR A 659 18.08 -6.57 -1.82
C THR A 659 18.47 -7.69 -0.86
N LEU A 660 18.99 -8.82 -1.35
CA LEU A 660 19.43 -9.93 -0.50
C LEU A 660 20.54 -9.48 0.48
N GLU A 661 21.40 -8.57 0.04
CA GLU A 661 22.46 -7.94 0.84
C GLU A 661 21.97 -7.07 2.01
N THR A 662 20.68 -6.70 2.06
CA THR A 662 20.13 -5.89 3.16
C THR A 662 19.48 -6.71 4.26
N VAL A 663 19.37 -8.03 4.07
CA VAL A 663 18.74 -8.93 5.03
C VAL A 663 19.55 -8.94 6.32
N SER A 664 18.88 -8.66 7.43
CA SER A 664 19.45 -8.58 8.77
C SER A 664 19.78 -9.98 9.34
N LYS A 665 20.50 -10.04 10.48
CA LYS A 665 20.83 -11.33 11.10
C LYS A 665 19.57 -12.12 11.52
N PRO A 666 18.56 -11.50 12.18
CA PRO A 666 17.33 -12.21 12.55
C PRO A 666 16.57 -12.75 11.33
N GLU A 667 16.50 -11.96 10.26
CA GLU A 667 15.87 -12.38 9.00
C GLU A 667 16.63 -13.53 8.33
N THR A 668 17.96 -13.48 8.32
CA THR A 668 18.78 -14.57 7.76
C THR A 668 18.52 -15.87 8.52
N LYS A 669 18.52 -15.82 9.86
CA LYS A 669 18.17 -16.98 10.70
C LYS A 669 16.76 -17.50 10.40
N LEU A 670 15.80 -16.60 10.21
CA LEU A 670 14.45 -16.98 9.85
C LEU A 670 14.40 -17.73 8.51
N LEU A 671 15.07 -17.22 7.47
CA LEU A 671 15.14 -17.87 6.16
C LEU A 671 15.82 -19.25 6.24
N THR A 672 16.90 -19.38 7.02
CA THR A 672 17.66 -20.63 7.13
C THR A 672 16.98 -21.66 8.02
N ASP A 673 16.49 -21.24 9.19
CA ASP A 673 16.08 -22.14 10.26
C ASP A 673 14.61 -22.55 10.11
N GLU A 674 13.71 -21.62 9.75
CA GLU A 674 12.28 -21.92 9.60
C GLU A 674 11.92 -22.31 8.15
N TYR A 675 12.49 -21.64 7.15
CA TYR A 675 12.15 -21.86 5.73
C TYR A 675 13.18 -22.73 4.98
N GLN A 676 14.26 -23.15 5.65
CA GLN A 676 15.29 -24.03 5.08
C GLN A 676 15.96 -23.48 3.80
N ILE A 677 15.96 -22.17 3.61
CA ILE A 677 16.64 -21.49 2.52
C ILE A 677 18.12 -21.35 2.90
N LYS A 678 18.95 -22.25 2.38
CA LYS A 678 20.37 -22.33 2.75
C LYS A 678 21.32 -21.79 1.69
N LYS A 679 20.83 -21.54 0.46
CA LYS A 679 21.65 -21.05 -0.66
C LYS A 679 21.24 -19.63 -1.03
N PHE A 680 22.21 -18.73 -0.99
CA PHE A 680 22.07 -17.33 -1.38
C PHE A 680 23.10 -17.04 -2.48
N SER A 681 22.64 -16.59 -3.64
CA SER A 681 23.51 -16.31 -4.80
C SER A 681 23.40 -14.84 -5.20
N TYR A 682 24.47 -14.26 -5.73
CA TYR A 682 24.52 -12.86 -6.17
C TYR A 682 24.92 -12.81 -7.64
N LEU A 683 24.15 -12.09 -8.45
CA LEU A 683 24.47 -11.88 -9.87
C LEU A 683 24.87 -10.43 -10.13
N PRO A 684 25.93 -10.21 -10.92
CA PRO A 684 26.32 -8.86 -11.32
C PRO A 684 25.36 -8.26 -12.35
N SER A 685 25.36 -6.93 -12.44
CA SER A 685 24.61 -6.17 -13.47
C SER A 685 25.20 -6.42 -14.86
N VAL A 686 24.36 -6.80 -15.83
CA VAL A 686 24.78 -6.91 -17.25
C VAL A 686 24.85 -5.56 -17.96
N TYR A 687 24.57 -4.47 -17.25
CA TYR A 687 24.69 -3.10 -17.76
C TYR A 687 25.91 -2.37 -17.19
N GLY A 688 26.74 -3.07 -16.40
CA GLY A 688 27.93 -2.54 -15.74
C GLY A 688 27.66 -1.94 -14.36
N THR A 689 28.70 -1.33 -13.78
CA THR A 689 28.62 -0.69 -12.47
C THR A 689 27.70 0.52 -12.51
N ASN A 690 26.81 0.61 -11.53
CA ASN A 690 25.88 1.71 -11.42
C ASN A 690 26.63 3.05 -11.23
N GLN A 691 26.38 4.03 -12.11
CA GLN A 691 27.01 5.36 -12.04
C GLN A 691 26.23 6.30 -11.11
N LEU A 692 25.90 5.80 -9.92
CA LEU A 692 25.33 6.61 -8.85
C LEU A 692 26.41 7.59 -8.36
N ASN A 693 26.38 8.79 -8.91
CA ASN A 693 27.12 9.89 -8.35
C ASN A 693 26.31 10.40 -7.16
N PHE A 694 26.69 9.98 -5.95
CA PHE A 694 26.40 10.80 -4.77
C PHE A 694 26.86 12.20 -5.14
N ALA A 695 25.97 13.19 -5.03
CA ALA A 695 26.24 14.55 -5.46
C ALA A 695 27.67 14.90 -5.03
N LYS A 696 28.55 15.22 -6.00
CA LYS A 696 30.02 15.16 -5.93
C LYS A 696 30.68 15.93 -4.76
N ASP A 697 29.90 16.53 -3.89
CA ASP A 697 30.24 17.02 -2.56
C ASP A 697 30.04 15.89 -1.55
N SER A 698 31.03 15.01 -1.44
CA SER A 698 31.05 13.74 -0.70
C SER A 698 30.96 13.85 0.84
N SER A 699 30.13 14.77 1.35
CA SER A 699 29.86 14.94 2.78
C SER A 699 28.38 15.16 3.14
N ASN A 700 27.49 15.57 2.22
CA ASN A 700 26.16 16.13 2.58
C ASN A 700 24.97 15.58 1.75
N PHE A 701 24.94 14.29 1.37
CA PHE A 701 23.71 13.74 0.75
C PHE A 701 22.56 13.56 1.75
N VAL A 702 22.87 13.55 3.06
CA VAL A 702 21.89 13.58 4.15
C VAL A 702 21.84 15.00 4.70
N LYS A 703 20.64 15.57 4.78
CA LYS A 703 20.37 16.85 5.43
C LYS A 703 19.37 16.62 6.55
N ILE A 704 19.77 16.86 7.80
CA ILE A 704 18.88 16.80 8.96
C ILE A 704 18.47 18.23 9.31
N VAL A 705 17.17 18.49 9.36
CA VAL A 705 16.60 19.84 9.52
C VAL A 705 15.47 19.84 10.54
N GLY A 706 15.24 21.00 11.15
CA GLY A 706 14.08 21.21 12.03
C GLY A 706 12.79 21.44 11.25
N GLN A 707 11.67 21.46 11.96
CA GLN A 707 10.31 21.53 11.38
C GLN A 707 10.08 22.75 10.47
N ILE A 708 10.65 23.91 10.82
CA ILE A 708 10.52 25.16 10.03
C ILE A 708 11.29 25.06 8.71
N GLU A 709 12.45 24.39 8.72
CA GLU A 709 13.34 24.31 7.56
C GLU A 709 13.08 23.11 6.66
N TYR A 710 12.23 22.17 7.08
CA TYR A 710 11.98 20.91 6.39
C TYR A 710 11.47 21.10 4.96
N PHE A 711 10.35 21.78 4.79
CA PHE A 711 9.79 22.07 3.45
C PHE A 711 10.68 23.01 2.64
N ILE A 712 11.31 23.99 3.29
CA ILE A 712 12.29 24.90 2.65
C ILE A 712 13.45 24.09 2.05
N SER A 713 13.93 23.08 2.77
CA SER A 713 15.05 22.24 2.32
C SER A 713 14.69 21.33 1.16
N ILE A 714 13.48 20.77 1.16
CA ILE A 714 12.95 20.01 0.03
C ILE A 714 12.85 20.90 -1.22
N VAL A 715 12.27 22.09 -1.09
CA VAL A 715 12.15 23.07 -2.18
C VAL A 715 13.52 23.50 -2.70
N ASN A 716 14.47 23.79 -1.81
CA ASN A 716 15.82 24.18 -2.18
C ASN A 716 16.55 23.07 -2.96
N GLU A 717 16.39 21.81 -2.56
CA GLU A 717 16.99 20.69 -3.29
C GLU A 717 16.32 20.50 -4.67
N ILE A 718 14.98 20.58 -4.76
CA ILE A 718 14.27 20.55 -6.05
C ILE A 718 14.78 21.67 -6.97
N ASN A 719 14.86 22.90 -6.48
CA ASN A 719 15.29 24.06 -7.26
C ASN A 719 16.76 23.94 -7.66
N LYS A 720 17.66 23.51 -6.76
CA LYS A 720 19.08 23.27 -7.05
C LYS A 720 19.27 22.31 -8.22
N ARG A 721 18.49 21.24 -8.28
CA ARG A 721 18.55 20.26 -9.38
C ARG A 721 17.97 20.78 -10.69
N ARG A 722 17.00 21.70 -10.61
CA ARG A 722 16.36 22.32 -11.78
C ARG A 722 17.11 23.54 -12.34
N GLN A 723 17.98 24.19 -11.56
CA GLN A 723 18.70 25.42 -11.95
C GLN A 723 19.71 25.25 -13.11
N ASN A 724 20.09 24.02 -13.48
CA ASN A 724 20.87 23.78 -14.69
C ASN A 724 20.05 24.13 -15.95
N LYS A 725 20.63 24.78 -16.97
CA LYS A 725 19.95 25.29 -18.20
C LYS A 725 19.01 24.30 -18.92
N ILE A 726 19.10 23.00 -18.67
CA ILE A 726 18.30 21.93 -19.27
C ILE A 726 17.36 21.28 -18.21
N GLY A 727 17.71 21.30 -16.91
CA GLY A 727 16.87 20.82 -15.79
C GLY A 727 16.60 19.31 -15.76
N ILE A 728 17.10 18.62 -14.72
CA ILE A 728 16.93 17.16 -14.57
C ILE A 728 15.58 16.80 -13.90
N PRO A 729 15.00 15.63 -14.20
CA PRO A 729 13.82 15.12 -13.49
C PRO A 729 14.10 14.86 -12.01
N VAL A 730 13.14 15.19 -11.16
CA VAL A 730 13.20 15.01 -9.70
C VAL A 730 12.01 14.17 -9.21
N LEU A 731 12.31 13.07 -8.54
CA LEU A 731 11.34 12.20 -7.85
C LEU A 731 11.43 12.47 -6.35
N VAL A 732 10.33 12.87 -5.70
CA VAL A 732 10.30 13.22 -4.28
C VAL A 732 9.42 12.23 -3.53
N PHE A 733 10.01 11.40 -2.68
CA PHE A 733 9.30 10.37 -1.92
C PHE A 733 8.93 10.85 -0.51
N PHE A 734 7.64 10.83 -0.19
CA PHE A 734 7.07 11.12 1.12
C PHE A 734 6.64 9.84 1.84
N GLU A 735 6.79 9.81 3.16
CA GLU A 735 6.42 8.64 3.97
C GLU A 735 4.92 8.33 3.89
N THR A 736 4.09 9.37 3.89
CA THR A 736 2.63 9.25 3.88
C THR A 736 1.99 10.27 2.95
N SER A 737 0.79 9.95 2.45
CA SER A 737 -0.04 10.89 1.68
C SER A 737 -0.35 12.16 2.48
N ALA A 738 -0.59 12.04 3.79
CA ALA A 738 -0.83 13.20 4.66
C ALA A 738 0.37 14.18 4.69
N LYS A 739 1.61 13.68 4.80
CA LYS A 739 2.82 14.54 4.74
C LYS A 739 2.99 15.17 3.37
N LEU A 740 2.72 14.41 2.31
CA LEU A 740 2.73 14.91 0.94
C LEU A 740 1.71 16.05 0.78
N ASP A 741 0.49 15.89 1.30
CA ASP A 741 -0.58 16.88 1.22
C ASP A 741 -0.24 18.15 2.03
N LEU A 742 0.38 17.99 3.20
CA LEU A 742 0.89 19.12 3.99
C LEU A 742 1.95 19.91 3.20
N PHE A 743 2.90 19.23 2.56
CA PHE A 743 3.86 19.87 1.67
C PHE A 743 3.16 20.54 0.50
N TYR A 744 2.24 19.86 -0.17
CA TYR A 744 1.52 20.39 -1.33
C TYR A 744 0.72 21.67 -1.01
N LYS A 745 0.12 21.75 0.18
CA LYS A 745 -0.66 22.90 0.66
C LYS A 745 0.20 24.04 1.21
N SER A 746 1.49 23.80 1.47
CA SER A 746 2.42 24.75 2.08
C SER A 746 2.70 25.99 1.21
N ARG A 747 3.15 27.08 1.85
CA ARG A 747 3.55 28.30 1.12
C ARG A 747 4.86 28.08 0.35
N GLU A 748 5.72 27.24 0.90
CA GLU A 748 7.03 26.85 0.38
C GLU A 748 6.86 26.09 -0.95
N PHE A 749 5.91 25.16 -1.05
CA PHE A 749 5.61 24.48 -2.32
C PHE A 749 5.18 25.46 -3.42
N LYS A 750 4.36 26.45 -3.08
CA LYS A 750 3.92 27.50 -4.02
C LYS A 750 5.07 28.39 -4.52
N SER A 751 6.22 28.37 -3.84
CA SER A 751 7.43 29.08 -4.28
C SER A 751 8.21 28.34 -5.38
N ILE A 752 7.89 27.08 -5.68
CA ILE A 752 8.55 26.32 -6.75
C ILE A 752 8.10 26.85 -8.12
N ASP A 753 9.07 27.11 -9.00
CA ASP A 753 8.79 27.53 -10.37
C ASP A 753 7.94 26.49 -11.12
N ASN A 754 6.83 26.95 -11.70
CA ASN A 754 5.84 26.08 -12.36
C ASN A 754 5.27 24.98 -11.45
N PHE A 755 5.08 25.25 -10.14
CA PHE A 755 4.52 24.27 -9.18
C PHE A 755 3.21 23.60 -9.66
N GLN A 756 2.43 24.28 -10.50
CA GLN A 756 1.19 23.76 -11.10
C GLN A 756 1.41 22.56 -12.04
N LYS A 757 2.62 22.36 -12.56
CA LYS A 757 2.97 21.24 -13.44
C LYS A 757 3.51 20.03 -12.67
N ILE A 758 3.65 20.15 -11.35
CA ILE A 758 4.15 19.08 -10.48
C ILE A 758 3.08 18.01 -10.37
N LYS A 759 3.49 16.77 -10.56
CA LYS A 759 2.59 15.61 -10.58
C LYS A 759 2.56 14.96 -9.22
N LEU A 760 1.40 14.42 -8.87
CA LEU A 760 1.21 13.56 -7.71
C LEU A 760 1.18 12.12 -8.19
N PHE A 761 1.83 11.23 -7.46
CA PHE A 761 1.81 9.79 -7.66
C PHE A 761 1.51 9.11 -6.32
N THR A 762 0.22 9.01 -6.00
CA THR A 762 -0.32 8.53 -4.72
C THR A 762 -1.26 7.34 -4.95
N GLU A 763 -1.67 6.70 -3.86
CA GLU A 763 -2.52 5.50 -3.85
C GLU A 763 -3.91 5.76 -4.44
N ASN A 764 -4.35 7.02 -4.44
CA ASN A 764 -5.67 7.44 -4.91
C ASN A 764 -5.79 7.54 -6.44
N ILE A 765 -4.69 7.35 -7.17
CA ILE A 765 -4.67 7.48 -8.63
C ILE A 765 -5.20 6.21 -9.26
N CYS A 766 -6.11 6.38 -10.23
CA CYS A 766 -6.66 5.28 -11.01
C CYS A 766 -5.56 4.47 -11.70
N VAL A 767 -5.72 3.15 -11.71
CA VAL A 767 -4.76 2.19 -12.29
C VAL A 767 -4.41 2.54 -13.75
N THR A 768 -5.39 2.99 -14.53
CA THR A 768 -5.18 3.36 -15.94
C THR A 768 -4.26 4.56 -16.13
N ASP A 769 -4.19 5.46 -15.15
CA ASP A 769 -3.39 6.68 -15.22
C ASP A 769 -1.99 6.49 -14.62
N LYS A 770 -1.78 5.44 -13.80
CA LYS A 770 -0.52 5.19 -13.09
C LYS A 770 0.66 5.12 -14.07
N GLU A 771 0.55 4.33 -15.14
CA GLU A 771 1.64 4.20 -16.13
C GLU A 771 1.97 5.50 -16.85
N GLY A 772 0.96 6.32 -17.15
CA GLY A 772 1.13 7.61 -17.80
C GLY A 772 1.96 8.56 -16.94
N ILE A 773 1.71 8.58 -15.64
CA ILE A 773 2.45 9.42 -14.68
C ILE A 773 3.88 8.93 -14.50
N VAL A 774 4.10 7.62 -14.36
CA VAL A 774 5.45 7.02 -14.24
C VAL A 774 6.31 7.37 -15.45
N ARG A 775 5.77 7.25 -16.66
CA ARG A 775 6.46 7.64 -17.91
C ARG A 775 6.81 9.13 -17.92
N GLN A 776 5.90 9.96 -17.40
CA GLN A 776 6.04 11.40 -17.35
C GLN A 776 6.97 11.92 -16.24
N ALA A 777 7.24 11.10 -15.22
CA ALA A 777 8.02 11.50 -14.05
C ALA A 777 9.53 11.62 -14.31
N VAL A 778 10.00 10.98 -15.38
CA VAL A 778 11.43 10.91 -15.79
C VAL A 778 11.75 11.82 -16.98
N THR A 779 10.93 12.85 -17.18
CA THR A 779 11.03 13.77 -18.32
C THR A 779 11.78 15.04 -17.93
N GLN A 780 12.33 15.75 -18.92
CA GLN A 780 13.09 16.97 -18.64
C GLN A 780 12.26 17.96 -17.79
N ASN A 781 12.86 18.52 -16.74
CA ASN A 781 12.22 19.42 -15.77
C ASN A 781 11.00 18.88 -15.00
N SER A 782 10.64 17.59 -15.10
CA SER A 782 9.50 17.07 -14.33
C SER A 782 9.83 16.92 -12.85
N VAL A 783 8.88 17.31 -12.01
CA VAL A 783 8.89 17.02 -10.58
C VAL A 783 7.67 16.16 -10.28
N THR A 784 7.88 15.04 -9.61
CA THR A 784 6.81 14.13 -9.21
C THR A 784 6.91 13.86 -7.72
N LEU A 785 5.84 14.15 -6.99
CA LEU A 785 5.70 13.82 -5.58
C LEU A 785 5.08 12.44 -5.47
N ILE A 786 5.73 11.54 -4.74
CA ILE A 786 5.44 10.12 -4.73
C ILE A 786 5.29 9.67 -3.27
N THR A 787 4.34 8.78 -2.97
CA THR A 787 4.27 8.15 -1.63
C THR A 787 5.19 6.93 -1.55
N ARG A 788 5.60 6.60 -0.31
CA ARG A 788 6.51 5.50 0.04
C ARG A 788 6.21 4.18 -0.69
N GLU A 789 4.93 3.83 -0.86
CA GLU A 789 4.48 2.57 -1.46
C GLU A 789 5.03 2.36 -2.89
N PHE A 790 5.15 3.43 -3.68
CA PHE A 790 5.68 3.37 -5.04
C PHE A 790 7.21 3.36 -5.12
N GLY A 791 7.89 3.39 -3.96
CA GLY A 791 9.31 3.10 -3.86
C GLY A 791 9.65 1.65 -4.21
N ARG A 792 8.65 0.76 -4.19
CA ARG A 792 8.75 -0.66 -4.56
C ARG A 792 8.05 -0.92 -5.90
N GLY A 793 8.57 -1.85 -6.71
CA GLY A 793 7.93 -2.34 -7.95
C GLY A 793 7.69 -1.39 -9.14
N THR A 794 7.76 -0.07 -8.97
CA THR A 794 7.48 0.92 -10.03
C THR A 794 8.74 1.28 -10.84
N ASP A 795 8.67 1.24 -12.17
CA ASP A 795 9.84 1.41 -13.04
C ASP A 795 9.95 2.80 -13.68
N PHE A 796 10.89 3.61 -13.18
CA PHE A 796 11.19 4.96 -13.67
C PHE A 796 12.40 4.95 -14.63
N ILE A 797 12.25 4.35 -15.82
CA ILE A 797 13.33 4.29 -16.82
C ILE A 797 13.44 5.61 -17.60
N CYS A 798 14.58 6.30 -17.45
CA CYS A 798 14.94 7.43 -18.30
C CYS A 798 15.72 6.96 -19.52
N TYR A 799 15.22 7.28 -20.71
CA TYR A 799 15.86 6.95 -22.00
C TYR A 799 16.56 8.14 -22.66
N ASP A 800 16.47 9.33 -22.06
CA ASP A 800 17.05 10.55 -22.62
C ASP A 800 18.56 10.64 -22.30
N LYS A 801 19.38 10.46 -23.34
CA LYS A 801 20.84 10.55 -23.24
C LYS A 801 21.33 11.95 -22.82
N ASN A 802 20.56 13.00 -23.04
CA ASN A 802 20.92 14.34 -22.55
C ASN A 802 20.72 14.44 -21.03
N ILE A 803 19.65 13.84 -20.50
CA ILE A 803 19.43 13.76 -19.05
C ILE A 803 20.53 12.91 -18.39
N ASP A 804 20.89 11.78 -18.99
CA ASP A 804 21.98 10.93 -18.54
C ASP A 804 23.32 11.71 -18.44
N ARG A 805 23.70 12.44 -19.49
CA ARG A 805 24.89 13.32 -19.50
C ARG A 805 24.87 14.42 -18.44
N LEU A 806 23.69 14.82 -17.97
CA LEU A 806 23.50 15.87 -16.95
C LEU A 806 23.46 15.32 -15.51
N GLY A 807 23.75 14.03 -15.33
CA GLY A 807 23.75 13.38 -14.02
C GLY A 807 22.49 12.58 -13.72
N GLY A 808 21.60 12.39 -14.70
CA GLY A 808 20.45 11.50 -14.64
C GLY A 808 19.28 11.98 -13.79
N VAL A 809 18.37 11.07 -13.48
CA VAL A 809 17.23 11.33 -12.59
C VAL A 809 17.73 11.61 -11.17
N HIS A 810 17.16 12.61 -10.50
CA HIS A 810 17.42 12.84 -9.08
C HIS A 810 16.28 12.26 -8.21
N VAL A 811 16.63 11.56 -7.13
CA VAL A 811 15.67 11.08 -6.13
C VAL A 811 15.92 11.81 -4.81
N ILE A 812 14.87 12.42 -4.26
CA ILE A 812 14.84 13.00 -2.92
C ILE A 812 13.96 12.09 -2.07
N GLN A 813 14.50 11.54 -0.99
CA GLN A 813 13.71 10.83 0.00
C GLN A 813 13.56 11.71 1.23
N THR A 814 12.32 12.00 1.63
CA THR A 814 12.02 12.99 2.68
C THR A 814 11.86 12.37 4.08
N PHE A 815 12.14 11.08 4.23
CA PHE A 815 11.97 10.33 5.47
C PHE A 815 13.07 9.27 5.59
N PHE A 816 13.38 8.83 6.81
CA PHE A 816 14.39 7.79 7.00
C PHE A 816 13.69 6.43 7.08
N SER A 817 13.85 5.60 6.04
CA SER A 817 13.26 4.26 5.97
C SER A 817 13.73 3.40 7.14
N ASP A 818 12.78 2.77 7.84
CA ASP A 818 13.06 1.81 8.92
C ASP A 818 13.85 0.59 8.41
N GLU A 819 13.53 0.14 7.20
CA GLU A 819 14.18 -0.97 6.50
C GLU A 819 15.25 -0.48 5.52
N LEU A 820 16.44 -1.11 5.56
CA LEU A 820 17.50 -0.81 4.59
C LEU A 820 17.15 -1.27 3.16
N SER A 821 16.38 -2.36 3.02
CA SER A 821 15.87 -2.85 1.73
C SER A 821 15.07 -1.77 1.01
N GLU A 822 14.15 -1.12 1.72
CA GLU A 822 13.31 -0.05 1.19
C GLU A 822 14.13 1.13 0.69
N GLU A 823 15.07 1.61 1.49
CA GLU A 823 15.94 2.70 1.07
C GLU A 823 16.73 2.32 -0.19
N LYS A 824 17.25 1.08 -0.27
CA LYS A 824 17.93 0.60 -1.49
C LYS A 824 17.00 0.52 -2.69
N GLN A 825 15.73 0.15 -2.51
CA GLN A 825 14.75 0.12 -3.59
C GLN A 825 14.39 1.52 -4.08
N ILE A 826 14.20 2.49 -3.17
CA ILE A 826 13.96 3.91 -3.52
C ILE A 826 15.18 4.49 -4.23
N LYS A 827 16.39 4.24 -3.71
CA LYS A 827 17.66 4.60 -4.36
C LYS A 827 17.76 4.02 -5.76
N GLY A 828 17.36 2.75 -5.93
CA GLY A 828 17.34 2.06 -7.21
C GLY A 828 16.29 2.58 -8.20
N ARG A 829 15.50 3.61 -7.88
CA ARG A 829 14.61 4.30 -8.85
C ARG A 829 15.36 5.34 -9.70
N THR A 830 16.61 5.64 -9.38
CA THR A 830 17.54 6.39 -10.23
C THR A 830 18.70 5.51 -10.72
N ALA A 831 19.49 6.01 -11.68
CA ALA A 831 20.70 5.38 -12.20
C ALA A 831 20.50 3.91 -12.64
N ARG A 832 19.45 3.65 -13.43
CA ARG A 832 19.14 2.30 -13.90
C ARG A 832 19.94 1.93 -15.14
N GLN A 833 20.23 0.63 -15.31
CA GLN A 833 20.84 0.07 -16.52
C GLN A 833 22.15 0.77 -16.94
N GLY A 834 22.97 1.14 -15.96
CA GLY A 834 24.25 1.81 -16.18
C GLY A 834 24.18 3.33 -16.43
N ASN A 835 22.98 3.92 -16.43
CA ASN A 835 22.80 5.37 -16.53
C ASN A 835 23.31 6.08 -15.27
N SER A 836 23.66 7.35 -15.41
CA SER A 836 23.93 8.27 -14.31
C SER A 836 22.66 8.53 -13.49
N GLY A 837 22.85 8.90 -12.23
CA GLY A 837 21.78 9.34 -11.36
C GLY A 837 22.32 9.91 -10.05
N SER A 838 21.45 10.56 -9.29
CA SER A 838 21.81 11.11 -7.98
C SER A 838 20.68 10.97 -6.96
N TYR A 839 21.05 10.95 -5.68
CA TYR A 839 20.14 10.69 -4.57
C TYR A 839 20.44 11.62 -3.39
N SER A 840 19.41 12.06 -2.67
CA SER A 840 19.52 12.84 -1.43
C SER A 840 18.47 12.43 -0.39
N LEU A 841 18.80 12.64 0.89
CA LEU A 841 17.94 12.46 2.05
C LEU A 841 17.71 13.81 2.73
N VAL A 842 16.44 14.19 2.91
CA VAL A 842 16.06 15.36 3.72
C VAL A 842 15.22 14.84 4.89
N LEU A 843 15.79 14.87 6.10
CA LEU A 843 15.25 14.23 7.29
C LEU A 843 14.84 15.27 8.33
N LEU A 844 13.68 15.07 8.95
CA LEU A 844 13.24 15.88 10.08
C LEU A 844 13.90 15.36 11.37
N ASP A 845 14.52 16.23 12.16
CA ASP A 845 15.22 15.84 13.40
C ASP A 845 14.31 15.14 14.41
N SER A 846 13.10 15.66 14.62
CA SER A 846 12.10 15.05 15.52
C SER A 846 11.70 13.62 15.11
N GLU A 847 11.89 13.22 13.85
CA GLU A 847 11.58 11.86 13.38
C GLU A 847 12.73 10.88 13.59
N LEU A 848 13.93 11.39 13.91
CA LEU A 848 15.11 10.57 14.18
C LEU A 848 15.22 10.11 15.62
N GLU A 849 14.48 10.74 16.53
CA GLU A 849 14.45 10.42 17.97
C GLU A 849 14.11 8.93 18.21
N LYS A 850 13.27 8.34 17.34
CA LYS A 850 12.90 6.91 17.38
C LYS A 850 14.04 5.92 17.25
N TYR A 851 15.17 6.35 16.71
CA TYR A 851 16.37 5.54 16.61
C TYR A 851 17.30 5.69 17.83
N GLY A 852 16.83 6.34 18.91
CA GLY A 852 17.61 6.63 20.11
C GLY A 852 18.66 7.72 19.89
N LEU A 853 18.34 8.71 19.05
CA LEU A 853 19.18 9.88 18.78
C LEU A 853 18.60 11.09 19.52
N LEU A 854 19.29 11.56 20.55
CA LEU A 854 18.82 12.73 21.33
C LEU A 854 19.01 14.03 20.52
N THR A 855 18.14 15.03 20.71
CA THR A 855 18.20 16.33 20.01
C THR A 855 19.58 16.99 20.09
N LYS A 856 20.24 16.93 21.27
CA LYS A 856 21.63 17.41 21.44
C LYS A 856 22.65 16.68 20.56
N GLN A 857 22.52 15.36 20.43
CA GLN A 857 23.39 14.55 19.56
C GLN A 857 23.14 14.88 18.09
N ILE A 858 21.88 15.12 17.71
CA ILE A 858 21.52 15.53 16.35
C ILE A 858 22.11 16.90 16.03
N GLU A 859 22.03 17.87 16.94
CA GLU A 859 22.62 19.21 16.79
C GLU A 859 24.14 19.16 16.64
N GLU A 860 24.84 18.36 17.44
CA GLU A 860 26.30 18.13 17.33
C GLU A 860 26.71 17.40 16.04
N MET A 861 25.76 16.75 15.37
CA MET A 861 26.00 15.97 14.15
C MET A 861 25.70 16.74 12.87
N LYS A 862 24.88 17.81 12.89
CA LYS A 862 24.40 18.56 11.71
C LYS A 862 25.53 19.04 10.77
N ASP A 863 26.73 19.29 11.31
CA ASP A 863 27.90 19.77 10.55
C ASP A 863 28.93 18.69 10.17
N LYS A 864 28.67 17.40 10.46
CA LYS A 864 29.62 16.31 10.19
C LYS A 864 29.46 15.73 8.79
N SER A 865 30.58 15.55 8.08
CA SER A 865 30.64 15.00 6.72
C SER A 865 30.27 13.51 6.59
N GLN A 866 29.86 12.85 7.67
CA GLN A 866 29.56 11.42 7.71
C GLN A 866 28.27 11.12 8.52
N LEU A 867 27.22 11.93 8.33
CA LEU A 867 25.94 11.73 9.02
C LEU A 867 25.36 10.32 8.86
N TYR A 868 25.38 9.78 7.64
CA TYR A 868 24.78 8.48 7.35
C TYR A 868 25.43 7.31 8.11
N SER A 869 26.76 7.32 8.27
CA SER A 869 27.48 6.24 8.98
C SER A 869 27.20 6.21 10.48
N ILE A 870 26.63 7.28 11.03
CA ILE A 870 26.22 7.38 12.43
C ILE A 870 24.77 6.92 12.60
N ILE A 871 23.86 7.36 11.73
CA ILE A 871 22.41 7.08 11.88
C ILE A 871 22.01 5.68 11.39
N ASP A 872 22.70 5.12 10.39
CA ASP A 872 22.39 3.78 9.86
C ASP A 872 22.58 2.65 10.89
N PRO A 873 23.69 2.57 11.66
CA PRO A 873 23.82 1.58 12.73
C PRO A 873 22.71 1.66 13.78
N LYS A 874 22.26 2.87 14.13
CA LYS A 874 21.16 3.11 15.07
C LYS A 874 19.84 2.59 14.52
N ARG A 875 19.54 2.88 13.24
CA ARG A 875 18.40 2.27 12.54
C ARG A 875 18.46 0.75 12.56
N ARG A 876 19.59 0.14 12.22
CA ARG A 876 19.73 -1.32 12.19
C ARG A 876 19.48 -1.92 13.56
N SER A 877 20.02 -1.31 14.63
CA SER A 877 19.76 -1.74 16.00
C SER A 877 18.28 -1.63 16.39
N TYR A 878 17.63 -0.53 16.00
CA TYR A 878 16.18 -0.34 16.21
C TYR A 878 15.37 -1.41 15.48
N PHE A 879 15.66 -1.65 14.20
CA PHE A 879 14.97 -2.64 13.37
C PHE A 879 15.17 -4.07 13.88
N GLU A 880 16.42 -4.47 14.17
CA GLU A 880 16.74 -5.78 14.73
C GLU A 880 16.08 -5.99 16.10
N GLY A 881 15.94 -4.92 16.90
CA GLY A 881 15.25 -4.93 18.19
C GLY A 881 13.77 -5.30 18.14
N LYS A 882 13.11 -5.21 16.97
CA LYS A 882 11.69 -5.58 16.80
C LYS A 882 11.47 -7.10 16.66
N TYR A 883 12.49 -7.86 16.26
CA TYR A 883 12.35 -9.30 15.93
C TYR A 883 12.07 -10.24 17.12
N PRO A 884 12.65 -10.05 18.32
CA PRO A 884 12.36 -10.91 19.47
C PRO A 884 10.86 -10.95 19.80
N GLU A 885 10.20 -9.80 19.77
CA GLU A 885 8.76 -9.68 20.07
C GLU A 885 7.91 -10.32 18.97
N ARG A 886 8.22 -10.06 17.69
CA ARG A 886 7.55 -10.74 16.56
C ARG A 886 7.63 -12.26 16.69
N THR A 887 8.79 -12.78 17.11
CA THR A 887 8.99 -14.22 17.32
C THR A 887 8.15 -14.79 18.46
N ARG A 888 7.93 -14.01 19.54
CA ARG A 888 7.01 -14.42 20.63
C ARG A 888 5.56 -14.50 20.13
N ASN A 889 5.10 -13.48 19.40
CA ASN A 889 3.73 -13.44 18.85
C ASN A 889 3.44 -14.62 17.91
N ILE A 890 4.43 -15.05 17.11
CA ILE A 890 4.28 -16.18 16.19
C ILE A 890 3.96 -17.50 16.89
N LYS A 891 4.42 -17.71 18.13
CA LYS A 891 4.08 -18.93 18.88
C LYS A 891 2.58 -19.03 19.13
N GLN A 892 1.95 -17.93 19.55
CA GLN A 892 0.50 -17.89 19.76
C GLN A 892 -0.23 -18.08 18.43
N ILE A 893 0.14 -17.30 17.41
CA ILE A 893 -0.51 -17.35 16.09
C ILE A 893 -0.39 -18.74 15.44
N ARG A 894 0.69 -19.47 15.72
CA ARG A 894 0.87 -20.87 15.29
C ARG A 894 -0.12 -21.82 15.98
N GLN A 895 -0.44 -21.59 17.25
CA GLN A 895 -1.47 -22.38 17.94
C GLN A 895 -2.83 -22.15 17.31
N ASP A 896 -3.21 -20.89 17.08
CA ASP A 896 -4.47 -20.52 16.42
C ASP A 896 -4.54 -21.12 15.00
N HIS A 897 -3.42 -21.10 14.25
CA HIS A 897 -3.32 -21.73 12.93
C HIS A 897 -3.59 -23.24 12.98
N ASN A 898 -3.05 -23.94 13.98
CA ASN A 898 -3.26 -25.39 14.14
C ASN A 898 -4.72 -25.71 14.51
N GLN A 899 -5.34 -24.88 15.34
CA GLN A 899 -6.77 -25.00 15.66
C GLN A 899 -7.63 -24.75 14.41
N ALA A 900 -7.35 -23.71 13.64
CA ALA A 900 -8.04 -23.41 12.39
C ALA A 900 -7.87 -24.54 11.35
N LYS A 901 -6.69 -25.16 11.26
CA LYS A 901 -6.45 -26.34 10.40
C LYS A 901 -7.26 -27.56 10.86
N SER A 902 -7.39 -27.75 12.17
CA SER A 902 -8.23 -28.80 12.74
C SER A 902 -9.69 -28.54 12.40
N PHE A 903 -10.18 -27.31 12.54
CA PHE A 903 -11.51 -26.90 12.10
C PHE A 903 -11.77 -27.22 10.63
N VAL A 904 -10.84 -26.89 9.73
CA VAL A 904 -11.00 -27.22 8.30
C VAL A 904 -11.14 -28.73 8.10
N THR A 905 -10.34 -29.54 8.80
CA THR A 905 -10.39 -31.01 8.70
C THR A 905 -11.73 -31.55 9.21
N GLU A 906 -12.15 -31.13 10.40
CA GLU A 906 -13.41 -31.54 11.03
C GLU A 906 -14.65 -31.06 10.26
N LEU A 907 -14.55 -29.92 9.57
CA LEU A 907 -15.57 -29.42 8.65
C LEU A 907 -15.75 -30.38 7.46
N PHE A 908 -14.67 -30.92 6.90
CA PHE A 908 -14.73 -31.92 5.83
C PHE A 908 -15.22 -33.29 6.32
N ASP A 909 -14.85 -33.66 7.55
CA ASP A 909 -15.29 -34.92 8.19
C ASP A 909 -16.72 -34.84 8.75
N ASN A 910 -17.38 -33.67 8.62
CA ASN A 910 -18.76 -33.42 9.02
C ASN A 910 -19.02 -33.61 10.54
N ASN A 911 -18.04 -33.23 11.37
CA ASN A 911 -18.15 -33.30 12.83
C ASN A 911 -18.84 -32.05 13.40
N LEU A 912 -20.16 -32.14 13.54
CA LEU A 912 -21.03 -31.01 13.89
C LEU A 912 -20.74 -30.39 15.25
N ASP A 913 -20.43 -31.21 16.25
CA ASP A 913 -20.23 -30.74 17.62
C ASP A 913 -18.94 -29.91 17.70
N PHE A 914 -17.85 -30.41 17.11
CA PHE A 914 -16.58 -29.67 17.06
C PHE A 914 -16.71 -28.35 16.29
N VAL A 915 -17.33 -28.38 15.10
CA VAL A 915 -17.53 -27.20 14.26
C VAL A 915 -18.35 -26.13 14.99
N LYS A 916 -19.39 -26.53 15.74
CA LYS A 916 -20.19 -25.62 16.57
C LYS A 916 -19.38 -24.99 17.69
N GLU A 917 -18.67 -25.80 18.47
CA GLU A 917 -17.85 -25.31 19.58
C GLU A 917 -16.77 -24.33 19.09
N PHE A 918 -16.08 -24.69 18.00
CA PHE A 918 -15.05 -23.84 17.40
C PHE A 918 -15.61 -22.50 16.89
N LEU A 919 -16.71 -22.53 16.12
CA LEU A 919 -17.31 -21.30 15.60
C LEU A 919 -17.82 -20.40 16.72
N ILE A 920 -18.37 -20.97 17.79
CA ILE A 920 -18.76 -20.18 18.96
C ILE A 920 -17.50 -19.56 19.60
N SER A 921 -16.44 -20.32 19.86
CA SER A 921 -15.23 -19.80 20.51
C SER A 921 -14.54 -18.70 19.70
N GLU A 922 -14.52 -18.81 18.38
CA GLU A 922 -13.90 -17.83 17.47
C GLU A 922 -14.73 -16.55 17.26
N ASN A 923 -16.00 -16.56 17.66
CA ASN A 923 -16.96 -15.47 17.39
C ASN A 923 -17.65 -14.92 18.65
N ILE A 924 -17.17 -15.27 19.85
CA ILE A 924 -17.67 -14.73 21.11
C ILE A 924 -17.61 -13.20 21.08
N ALA A 925 -18.71 -12.56 21.46
CA ALA A 925 -18.82 -11.13 21.55
C ALA A 925 -18.51 -10.62 22.95
N HIS A 926 -18.21 -9.32 23.00
CA HIS A 926 -17.93 -8.61 24.24
C HIS A 926 -19.10 -8.71 25.23
N SER A 927 -18.78 -8.86 26.52
CA SER A 927 -19.78 -9.09 27.57
C SER A 927 -20.66 -7.88 27.81
N ASP A 928 -21.98 -8.06 27.65
CA ASP A 928 -23.04 -7.13 28.10
C ASP A 928 -23.35 -7.24 29.61
N GLN A 929 -22.56 -8.00 30.38
CA GLN A 929 -22.67 -7.98 31.84
C GLN A 929 -21.96 -6.73 32.38
N GLU A 930 -22.49 -6.12 33.45
CA GLU A 930 -21.77 -5.09 34.21
C GLU A 930 -20.43 -5.69 34.65
N SER A 931 -19.38 -5.38 33.89
CA SER A 931 -18.04 -5.86 34.20
C SER A 931 -17.67 -5.40 35.60
N LYS A 932 -17.22 -6.33 36.43
CA LYS A 932 -16.89 -6.06 37.83
C LYS A 932 -15.67 -5.14 37.94
N SER A 933 -14.86 -5.05 36.88
CA SER A 933 -13.67 -4.21 36.84
C SER A 933 -13.46 -3.60 35.45
N LYS A 934 -13.62 -2.27 35.35
CA LYS A 934 -13.27 -1.47 34.17
C LYS A 934 -11.98 -0.70 34.40
N THR A 935 -10.96 -0.97 33.60
CA THR A 935 -9.62 -0.37 33.70
C THR A 935 -9.29 0.48 32.49
N LEU A 936 -8.97 1.75 32.68
CA LEU A 936 -8.47 2.62 31.62
C LEU A 936 -6.94 2.69 31.67
N ILE A 937 -6.27 2.41 30.55
CA ILE A 937 -4.83 2.56 30.37
C ILE A 937 -4.59 3.84 29.58
N LEU A 938 -4.02 4.85 30.22
CA LEU A 938 -3.48 6.05 29.61
C LEU A 938 -2.00 5.82 29.31
N MET A 939 -1.60 5.92 28.05
CA MET A 939 -0.22 5.74 27.64
C MET A 939 0.25 6.95 26.84
N ASP A 940 1.46 7.42 27.12
CA ASP A 940 2.10 8.38 26.26
C ASP A 940 2.40 7.77 24.86
N ALA A 941 2.12 8.56 23.83
CA ALA A 941 2.45 8.26 22.45
C ALA A 941 3.11 9.48 21.75
N THR A 942 3.84 10.31 22.50
CA THR A 942 4.70 11.33 21.91
C THR A 942 5.94 10.70 21.26
N GLY A 943 6.72 11.54 20.56
CA GLY A 943 7.95 11.16 19.88
C GLY A 943 9.01 10.56 20.81
N SER A 944 9.07 10.94 22.09
CA SER A 944 10.06 10.39 23.03
C SER A 944 9.82 8.93 23.34
N MET A 945 8.55 8.49 23.35
CA MET A 945 8.19 7.08 23.52
C MET A 945 8.50 6.20 22.32
N SER A 946 8.93 6.71 21.17
CA SER A 946 9.05 5.96 19.91
C SER A 946 9.98 4.72 19.93
N GLY A 947 11.00 4.69 20.80
CA GLY A 947 11.85 3.51 21.02
C GLY A 947 11.27 2.47 22.00
N LEU A 948 10.23 2.86 22.75
CA LEU A 948 9.63 2.11 23.84
C LEU A 948 8.18 1.73 23.54
N ILE A 949 7.51 2.47 22.66
CA ILE A 949 6.07 2.39 22.44
C ILE A 949 5.65 0.99 22.02
N ASP A 950 6.38 0.34 21.12
CA ASP A 950 6.06 -1.02 20.69
C ASP A 950 6.24 -2.04 21.81
N LYS A 951 7.25 -1.84 22.66
CA LYS A 951 7.46 -2.68 23.85
C LYS A 951 6.37 -2.45 24.89
N THR A 952 5.98 -1.20 25.15
CA THR A 952 4.89 -0.84 26.06
C THR A 952 3.57 -1.43 25.58
N LYS A 953 3.24 -1.23 24.30
CA LYS A 953 2.08 -1.83 23.64
C LYS A 953 2.09 -3.34 23.77
N ASN A 954 3.21 -4.00 23.48
CA ASN A 954 3.32 -5.46 23.56
C ASN A 954 3.20 -5.96 25.00
N THR A 955 3.71 -5.21 25.97
CA THR A 955 3.52 -5.51 27.39
C THR A 955 2.05 -5.38 27.78
N ILE A 956 1.35 -4.34 27.34
CA ILE A 956 -0.10 -4.16 27.54
C ILE A 956 -0.90 -5.30 26.89
N LYS A 957 -0.56 -5.65 25.65
CA LYS A 957 -1.20 -6.78 24.94
C LYS A 957 -0.98 -8.11 25.65
N THR A 958 0.23 -8.33 26.19
CA THR A 958 0.59 -9.55 26.93
C THR A 958 -0.14 -9.60 28.27
N MET A 959 -0.08 -8.51 29.04
CA MET A 959 -0.82 -8.34 30.30
C MET A 959 -2.31 -8.62 30.09
N PHE A 960 -2.91 -8.03 29.06
CA PHE A 960 -4.32 -8.25 28.77
C PHE A 960 -4.62 -9.69 28.33
N SER A 961 -3.74 -10.31 27.53
CA SER A 961 -3.88 -11.72 27.13
C SER A 961 -3.75 -12.68 28.32
N ASN A 962 -2.82 -12.42 29.24
CA ASN A 962 -2.63 -13.23 30.44
C ASN A 962 -3.81 -13.09 31.39
N ALA A 963 -4.28 -11.87 31.63
CA ALA A 963 -5.47 -11.61 32.43
C ALA A 963 -6.69 -12.35 31.86
N TYR A 964 -6.90 -12.23 30.55
CA TYR A 964 -7.98 -12.92 29.85
C TYR A 964 -7.87 -14.45 30.01
N ALA A 965 -6.68 -15.04 29.82
CA ALA A 965 -6.47 -16.48 29.91
C ALA A 965 -6.76 -17.04 31.31
N VAL A 966 -6.39 -16.33 32.40
CA VAL A 966 -6.74 -16.77 33.78
C VAL A 966 -8.24 -16.63 34.02
N LEU A 967 -8.85 -15.52 33.61
CA LEU A 967 -10.27 -15.27 33.81
C LEU A 967 -11.12 -16.29 33.04
N GLN A 968 -10.69 -16.67 31.83
CA GLN A 968 -11.35 -17.67 30.99
C GLN A 968 -11.37 -19.04 31.67
N GLU A 969 -10.23 -19.54 32.14
CA GLU A 969 -10.13 -20.86 32.81
C GLU A 969 -10.93 -20.94 34.11
N ASN A 970 -11.23 -19.79 34.71
CA ASN A 970 -11.93 -19.70 35.98
C ASN A 970 -13.37 -19.22 35.88
N ASN A 971 -13.95 -19.18 34.66
CA ASN A 971 -15.33 -18.75 34.38
C ASN A 971 -15.64 -17.29 34.78
N TYR A 972 -14.64 -16.40 34.75
CA TYR A 972 -14.78 -14.96 34.99
C TYR A 972 -14.61 -14.11 33.71
N LYS A 973 -14.70 -14.72 32.53
CA LYS A 973 -14.45 -14.07 31.23
C LYS A 973 -15.24 -12.78 30.99
N GLU A 974 -16.41 -12.62 31.63
CA GLU A 974 -17.33 -11.47 31.47
C GLU A 974 -17.18 -10.41 32.58
N SER A 975 -16.15 -10.51 33.44
CA SER A 975 -16.01 -9.65 34.62
C SER A 975 -15.02 -8.49 34.45
N PHE A 976 -14.45 -8.30 33.27
CA PHE A 976 -13.32 -7.38 33.05
C PHE A 976 -13.37 -6.70 31.67
N ASP A 977 -13.25 -5.37 31.67
CA ASP A 977 -13.02 -4.59 30.44
C ASP A 977 -11.80 -3.69 30.58
N VAL A 978 -11.07 -3.53 29.47
CA VAL A 978 -9.96 -2.59 29.34
C VAL A 978 -10.26 -1.56 28.26
N MET A 979 -10.04 -0.29 28.57
CA MET A 979 -9.94 0.76 27.57
C MET A 979 -8.48 1.19 27.49
N PHE A 980 -7.96 1.36 26.28
CA PHE A 980 -6.64 1.91 26.04
C PHE A 980 -6.79 3.29 25.39
N ALA A 981 -6.07 4.28 25.90
CA ALA A 981 -6.05 5.63 25.35
C ALA A 981 -4.61 6.15 25.28
N ALA A 982 -4.21 6.53 24.07
CA ALA A 982 -2.95 7.18 23.80
C ALA A 982 -3.14 8.70 23.82
N TYR A 983 -2.49 9.37 24.78
CA TYR A 983 -2.40 10.83 24.80
C TYR A 983 -1.10 11.29 24.15
N ARG A 984 -1.10 12.51 23.63
CA ARG A 984 0.09 13.15 23.06
C ARG A 984 0.17 14.59 23.56
N ASN A 985 0.68 15.50 22.74
CA ASN A 985 0.81 16.90 23.08
C ASN A 985 0.05 17.81 22.10
N TYR A 986 -0.15 19.07 22.47
CA TYR A 986 -0.89 20.07 21.66
C TYR A 986 -0.29 20.31 20.26
N SER A 987 0.96 19.89 20.02
CA SER A 987 1.60 19.87 18.71
C SER A 987 0.96 18.90 17.71
N SER A 988 0.20 17.90 18.16
CA SER A 988 -0.35 16.80 17.35
C SER A 988 -1.65 17.15 16.61
N GLY A 989 -2.30 18.27 16.96
CA GLY A 989 -3.66 18.60 16.50
C GLY A 989 -4.75 17.82 17.23
N SER A 990 -6.00 18.26 17.12
CA SER A 990 -7.16 17.75 17.88
C SER A 990 -7.54 16.30 17.56
N GLU A 991 -7.18 15.81 16.39
CA GLU A 991 -7.42 14.42 15.96
C GLU A 991 -6.49 13.42 16.67
N PHE A 992 -5.24 13.84 16.95
CA PHE A 992 -4.20 12.94 17.45
C PHE A 992 -3.77 13.23 18.90
N ILE A 993 -4.21 14.34 19.49
CA ILE A 993 -3.90 14.67 20.90
C ILE A 993 -4.42 13.59 21.87
N LEU A 994 -5.51 12.90 21.52
CA LEU A 994 -5.99 11.71 22.21
C LEU A 994 -6.67 10.75 21.24
N GLN A 995 -6.22 9.50 21.24
CA GLN A 995 -6.89 8.39 20.55
C GLN A 995 -7.24 7.32 21.59
N SER A 996 -8.49 6.87 21.65
CA SER A 996 -8.91 5.84 22.58
C SER A 996 -9.66 4.69 21.91
N SER A 997 -9.43 3.49 22.43
CA SER A 997 -10.20 2.30 22.11
C SER A 997 -11.56 2.38 22.80
N PRO A 998 -12.53 1.56 22.39
CA PRO A 998 -13.66 1.26 23.25
C PRO A 998 -13.24 0.44 24.48
N TRP A 999 -14.21 0.15 25.34
CA TRP A 999 -14.09 -0.90 26.34
C TRP A 999 -13.97 -2.26 25.64
N GLU A 1000 -12.87 -2.96 25.88
CA GLU A 1000 -12.51 -4.23 25.26
C GLU A 1000 -12.42 -5.33 26.32
N ALA A 1001 -13.17 -6.42 26.10
CA ALA A 1001 -13.08 -7.64 26.90
C ALA A 1001 -12.17 -8.72 26.27
N GLN A 1002 -11.83 -8.57 24.98
CA GLN A 1002 -11.06 -9.56 24.20
C GLN A 1002 -9.68 -8.99 23.79
N PRO A 1003 -8.58 -9.71 24.04
CA PRO A 1003 -7.23 -9.26 23.69
C PRO A 1003 -7.03 -8.84 22.25
N ASP A 1004 -7.66 -9.52 21.30
CA ASP A 1004 -7.42 -9.31 19.87
C ASP A 1004 -7.92 -7.96 19.34
N ASN A 1005 -9.04 -7.46 19.84
CA ASN A 1005 -9.60 -6.19 19.38
C ASN A 1005 -8.81 -5.01 19.97
N LEU A 1006 -8.45 -5.11 21.24
CA LEU A 1006 -7.53 -4.17 21.86
C LEU A 1006 -6.16 -4.19 21.15
N LYS A 1007 -5.63 -5.38 20.80
CA LYS A 1007 -4.38 -5.52 20.01
C LYS A 1007 -4.47 -4.75 18.70
N LYS A 1008 -5.53 -4.97 17.91
CA LYS A 1008 -5.74 -4.27 16.63
C LYS A 1008 -5.76 -2.75 16.81
N PHE A 1009 -6.47 -2.24 17.81
CA PHE A 1009 -6.47 -0.80 18.10
C PHE A 1009 -5.08 -0.30 18.50
N ILE A 1010 -4.44 -0.96 19.46
CA ILE A 1010 -3.10 -0.63 19.96
C ILE A 1010 -2.07 -0.62 18.81
N ASP A 1011 -2.21 -1.51 17.82
CA ASP A 1011 -1.36 -1.55 16.63
C ASP A 1011 -1.52 -0.32 15.72
N THR A 1012 -2.67 0.35 15.74
CA THR A 1012 -2.86 1.61 15.00
C THR A 1012 -2.20 2.82 15.65
N ILE A 1013 -1.82 2.70 16.92
CA ILE A 1013 -1.20 3.80 17.66
C ILE A 1013 0.26 3.87 17.28
N TYR A 1014 0.79 5.06 17.01
CA TYR A 1014 2.22 5.25 16.79
C TYR A 1014 2.67 6.54 17.47
N SER A 1015 3.94 6.57 17.87
CA SER A 1015 4.58 7.74 18.45
C SER A 1015 4.68 8.84 17.40
N ARG A 1016 4.23 10.05 17.72
CA ARG A 1016 4.37 11.21 16.84
C ARG A 1016 4.28 12.49 17.62
N ASP A 1017 4.98 13.52 17.13
CA ASP A 1017 4.99 14.87 17.70
C ASP A 1017 5.36 14.89 19.20
N GLY A 1018 5.61 16.05 19.78
CA GLY A 1018 5.85 16.15 21.22
C GLY A 1018 6.99 17.09 21.55
N GLN A 1019 6.88 17.76 22.69
CA GLN A 1019 7.89 18.65 23.24
C GLN A 1019 7.78 18.68 24.75
N HIS A 1020 8.70 18.00 25.44
CA HIS A 1020 8.80 17.97 26.91
C HIS A 1020 7.46 17.53 27.53
N ASN A 1021 7.04 18.18 28.63
CA ASN A 1021 5.81 17.91 29.39
C ASN A 1021 4.60 17.66 28.49
N GLU A 1022 3.77 16.69 28.85
CA GLU A 1022 2.79 16.05 27.97
C GLU A 1022 1.37 16.39 28.35
N ALA A 1023 0.42 16.22 27.41
CA ALA A 1023 -0.98 16.57 27.65
C ALA A 1023 -1.72 15.47 28.45
N ILE A 1024 -1.14 15.06 29.59
CA ILE A 1024 -1.72 14.08 30.52
C ILE A 1024 -3.09 14.55 31.02
N GLU A 1025 -3.28 15.87 31.16
CA GLU A 1025 -4.57 16.47 31.53
C GLU A 1025 -5.70 16.09 30.57
N ILE A 1026 -5.40 15.88 29.28
CA ILE A 1026 -6.37 15.44 28.29
C ILE A 1026 -6.73 13.97 28.49
N GLY A 1027 -5.74 13.14 28.83
CA GLY A 1027 -5.96 11.73 29.20
C GLY A 1027 -6.80 11.59 30.47
N LEU A 1028 -6.49 12.34 31.52
CA LEU A 1028 -7.24 12.34 32.76
C LEU A 1028 -8.67 12.88 32.58
N SER A 1029 -8.86 13.91 31.75
CA SER A 1029 -10.20 14.39 31.40
C SER A 1029 -11.02 13.33 30.67
N HIS A 1030 -10.38 12.53 29.82
CA HIS A 1030 -11.04 11.38 29.23
C HIS A 1030 -11.45 10.36 30.29
N ALA A 1031 -10.61 10.08 31.28
CA ALA A 1031 -10.93 9.20 32.40
C ALA A 1031 -12.16 9.70 33.19
N VAL A 1032 -12.22 11.01 33.47
CA VAL A 1032 -13.38 11.64 34.15
C VAL A 1032 -14.68 11.42 33.36
N ASN A 1033 -14.62 11.52 32.03
CA ASN A 1033 -15.79 11.26 31.18
C ASN A 1033 -16.23 9.78 31.18
N GLN A 1034 -15.39 8.85 31.64
CA GLN A 1034 -15.71 7.41 31.72
C GLN A 1034 -16.24 6.98 33.10
N ILE A 1035 -16.35 7.88 34.08
CA ILE A 1035 -16.83 7.56 35.44
C ILE A 1035 -18.24 6.97 35.40
N GLU A 1036 -19.16 7.61 34.67
CA GLU A 1036 -20.55 7.14 34.52
C GLU A 1036 -20.63 5.78 33.80
N SER A 1037 -19.58 5.40 33.06
CA SER A 1037 -19.48 4.10 32.37
C SER A 1037 -19.01 2.97 33.28
N GLY A 1038 -18.70 3.25 34.55
CA GLY A 1038 -18.30 2.27 35.57
C GLY A 1038 -16.79 2.13 35.79
N LEU A 1039 -15.98 3.13 35.39
CA LEU A 1039 -14.52 3.15 35.58
C LEU A 1039 -14.13 2.87 37.06
N LYS A 1040 -13.17 1.95 37.27
CA LYS A 1040 -12.69 1.59 38.62
C LYS A 1040 -11.25 1.97 38.91
N GLN A 1041 -10.41 2.08 37.90
CA GLN A 1041 -8.99 2.46 38.05
C GLN A 1041 -8.43 2.98 36.73
N VAL A 1042 -7.40 3.82 36.84
CA VAL A 1042 -6.62 4.35 35.72
C VAL A 1042 -5.17 3.88 35.87
N ILE A 1043 -4.55 3.46 34.77
CA ILE A 1043 -3.13 3.16 34.70
C ILE A 1043 -2.50 4.19 33.77
N LEU A 1044 -1.64 5.05 34.30
CA LEU A 1044 -0.92 6.08 33.58
C LEU A 1044 0.50 5.61 33.29
N ILE A 1045 0.90 5.62 32.03
CA ILE A 1045 2.25 5.23 31.59
C ILE A 1045 2.83 6.38 30.75
N GLY A 1046 4.01 6.88 31.11
CA GLY A 1046 4.67 7.96 30.37
C GLY A 1046 6.10 8.20 30.83
N ASP A 1047 6.85 8.97 30.06
CA ASP A 1047 8.25 9.32 30.31
C ASP A 1047 8.45 10.79 30.72
N TYR A 1048 7.46 11.66 30.47
CA TYR A 1048 7.45 13.08 30.88
C TYR A 1048 6.27 13.46 31.81
N PRO A 1049 6.43 14.52 32.63
CA PRO A 1049 5.38 15.03 33.52
C PRO A 1049 4.24 15.77 32.76
N PRO A 1050 3.09 16.04 33.42
CA PRO A 1050 1.99 16.80 32.84
C PRO A 1050 2.37 18.26 32.51
N ASN A 1051 1.67 18.87 31.54
CA ASN A 1051 1.81 20.30 31.27
C ASN A 1051 1.36 21.16 32.46
N THR A 1052 2.14 22.18 32.80
CA THR A 1052 1.72 23.24 33.72
C THR A 1052 0.65 24.14 33.10
N LYS A 1053 -0.09 24.90 33.91
CA LYS A 1053 -1.15 25.80 33.42
C LYS A 1053 -0.65 26.82 32.39
N GLU A 1054 0.55 27.36 32.59
CA GLU A 1054 1.19 28.26 31.62
C GLU A 1054 1.60 27.54 30.33
N GLU A 1055 2.12 26.31 30.42
CA GLU A 1055 2.46 25.52 29.24
C GLU A 1055 1.24 25.14 28.42
N VAL A 1056 0.12 24.77 29.05
CA VAL A 1056 -1.16 24.54 28.34
C VAL A 1056 -1.53 25.79 27.54
N ARG A 1057 -1.46 26.98 28.15
CA ARG A 1057 -1.77 28.25 27.48
C ARG A 1057 -0.84 28.52 26.29
N LEU A 1058 0.47 28.37 26.49
CA LEU A 1058 1.49 28.63 25.46
C LEU A 1058 1.42 27.62 24.30
N LYS A 1059 1.29 26.32 24.61
CA LYS A 1059 1.25 25.25 23.60
C LYS A 1059 -0.05 25.28 22.81
N ARG A 1060 -1.19 25.63 23.43
CA ARG A 1060 -2.46 25.86 22.71
C ARG A 1060 -2.39 27.05 21.74
N ALA A 1061 -1.70 28.14 22.12
CA ALA A 1061 -1.56 29.32 21.29
C ALA A 1061 -0.90 29.05 19.92
N ARG A 1062 -0.13 27.96 19.78
CA ARG A 1062 0.51 27.52 18.53
C ARG A 1062 -0.49 27.26 17.38
N LEU A 1063 -1.64 26.66 17.68
CA LEU A 1063 -2.70 26.42 16.68
C LEU A 1063 -3.80 27.51 16.72
N GLY A 1064 -3.77 28.37 17.75
CA GLY A 1064 -4.74 29.45 17.97
C GLY A 1064 -6.03 28.98 18.65
N GLU A 1065 -6.63 29.83 19.48
CA GLU A 1065 -7.89 29.49 20.18
C GLU A 1065 -9.08 29.36 19.21
N GLU A 1066 -9.05 30.02 18.06
CA GLU A 1066 -10.05 29.83 17.00
C GLU A 1066 -10.09 28.36 16.53
N TYR A 1067 -8.93 27.74 16.31
CA TYR A 1067 -8.84 26.32 16.00
C TYR A 1067 -9.45 25.47 17.11
N TRP A 1068 -9.00 25.65 18.35
CA TRP A 1068 -9.45 24.80 19.47
C TRP A 1068 -10.95 24.94 19.76
N SER A 1069 -11.52 26.13 19.58
CA SER A 1069 -12.95 26.41 19.78
C SER A 1069 -13.87 25.56 18.90
N THR A 1070 -13.37 25.07 17.76
CA THR A 1070 -14.10 24.19 16.85
C THR A 1070 -13.98 22.70 17.18
N THR A 1071 -13.24 22.36 18.25
CA THR A 1071 -12.90 20.97 18.62
C THR A 1071 -13.53 20.59 19.95
N LYS A 1072 -13.48 19.28 20.28
CA LYS A 1072 -13.89 18.78 21.61
C LYS A 1072 -13.01 19.27 22.78
N TYR A 1073 -11.91 19.97 22.49
CA TYR A 1073 -10.97 20.56 23.45
C TYR A 1073 -11.05 22.09 23.48
N ALA A 1074 -12.24 22.63 23.26
CA ALA A 1074 -12.48 24.07 23.20
C ALA A 1074 -11.99 24.79 24.45
N TYR A 1075 -12.13 24.18 25.62
CA TYR A 1075 -11.68 24.77 26.88
C TYR A 1075 -10.34 24.17 27.33
N PRO A 1076 -9.41 25.00 27.85
CA PRO A 1076 -8.19 24.50 28.46
C PRO A 1076 -8.53 23.63 29.66
N THR A 1077 -7.84 22.50 29.77
CA THR A 1077 -7.99 21.53 30.87
C THR A 1077 -6.68 21.51 31.65
N TYR A 1078 -6.76 21.17 32.95
CA TYR A 1078 -5.60 21.11 33.83
C TYR A 1078 -5.64 19.81 34.63
N TYR A 1079 -4.48 19.20 34.85
CA TYR A 1079 -4.42 17.86 35.43
C TYR A 1079 -4.87 17.85 36.89
N GLU A 1080 -4.56 18.91 37.67
CA GLU A 1080 -4.94 19.02 39.08
C GLU A 1080 -6.46 18.99 39.27
N ASP A 1081 -7.18 19.71 38.41
CA ASP A 1081 -8.65 19.76 38.43
C ASP A 1081 -9.25 18.38 38.12
N GLN A 1082 -8.63 17.60 37.22
CA GLN A 1082 -9.10 16.25 36.89
C GLN A 1082 -8.79 15.25 38.01
N LEU A 1083 -7.63 15.37 38.68
CA LEU A 1083 -7.28 14.53 39.83
C LEU A 1083 -8.26 14.71 40.99
N GLU A 1084 -8.70 15.94 41.26
CA GLU A 1084 -9.69 16.21 42.31
C GLU A 1084 -11.02 15.47 42.03
N ILE A 1085 -11.46 15.45 40.77
CA ILE A 1085 -12.67 14.72 40.37
C ILE A 1085 -12.50 13.21 40.53
N LEU A 1086 -11.37 12.64 40.09
CA LEU A 1086 -11.09 11.20 40.22
C LEU A 1086 -11.00 10.77 41.69
N LYS A 1087 -10.36 11.59 42.53
CA LYS A 1087 -10.27 11.40 43.99
C LYS A 1087 -11.64 11.39 44.64
N ASN A 1088 -12.50 12.36 44.31
CA ASN A 1088 -13.85 12.45 44.86
C ASN A 1088 -14.75 11.26 44.45
N ASN A 1089 -14.41 10.56 43.37
CA ASN A 1089 -15.11 9.36 42.91
C ASN A 1089 -14.43 8.04 43.32
N ASN A 1090 -13.40 8.08 44.17
CA ASN A 1090 -12.61 6.93 44.63
C ASN A 1090 -11.99 6.10 43.49
N ILE A 1091 -11.46 6.77 42.45
CA ILE A 1091 -10.80 6.12 41.31
C ILE A 1091 -9.28 6.32 41.46
N PRO A 1092 -8.51 5.27 41.80
CA PRO A 1092 -7.06 5.37 41.90
C PRO A 1092 -6.41 5.49 40.51
N VAL A 1093 -5.38 6.34 40.43
CA VAL A 1093 -4.49 6.45 39.26
C VAL A 1093 -3.16 5.81 39.61
N HIS A 1094 -2.89 4.64 39.04
CA HIS A 1094 -1.61 3.97 39.15
C HIS A 1094 -0.65 4.54 38.10
N ALA A 1095 0.45 5.13 38.53
CA ALA A 1095 1.38 5.84 37.65
C ALA A 1095 2.67 5.03 37.45
N LEU A 1096 3.07 4.84 36.20
CA LEU A 1096 4.21 4.03 35.81
C LEU A 1096 5.13 4.89 34.95
N TYR A 1097 6.23 5.35 35.52
CA TYR A 1097 7.15 6.21 34.81
C TYR A 1097 8.21 5.36 34.09
N VAL A 1098 8.44 5.67 32.83
CA VAL A 1098 9.40 4.93 31.98
C VAL A 1098 10.81 5.54 32.07
N ASP A 1099 10.89 6.83 32.39
CA ASP A 1099 12.15 7.56 32.61
C ASP A 1099 12.02 8.50 33.81
N ASN A 1100 13.15 8.89 34.39
CA ASN A 1100 13.24 9.69 35.61
C ASN A 1100 12.53 11.06 35.57
N PRO A 1101 12.39 11.78 34.43
CA PRO A 1101 11.73 13.09 34.40
C PRO A 1101 10.28 13.08 34.91
N ALA A 1102 9.54 11.99 34.70
CA ALA A 1102 8.16 11.85 35.13
C ALA A 1102 8.00 11.49 36.61
N GLN A 1103 9.06 11.00 37.28
CA GLN A 1103 8.96 10.35 38.59
C GLN A 1103 8.23 11.19 39.65
N GLN A 1104 8.66 12.43 39.89
CA GLN A 1104 8.09 13.27 40.97
C GLN A 1104 6.60 13.57 40.78
N GLU A 1105 6.19 13.90 39.55
CA GLU A 1105 4.80 14.22 39.26
C GLU A 1105 3.92 12.95 39.21
N PHE A 1106 4.47 11.82 38.78
CA PHE A 1106 3.77 10.54 38.79
C PHE A 1106 3.55 10.03 40.22
N GLU A 1107 4.53 10.20 41.10
CA GLU A 1107 4.38 9.98 42.55
C GLU A 1107 3.27 10.88 43.11
N TYR A 1108 3.26 12.17 42.78
CA TYR A 1108 2.20 13.09 43.20
C TYR A 1108 0.80 12.66 42.71
N ILE A 1109 0.66 12.31 41.43
CA ILE A 1109 -0.61 11.84 40.82
C ILE A 1109 -1.14 10.59 41.55
N ALA A 1110 -0.26 9.62 41.81
CA ALA A 1110 -0.62 8.39 42.49
C ALA A 1110 -1.05 8.66 43.94
N ASP A 1111 -0.28 9.44 44.69
CA ASP A 1111 -0.57 9.77 46.08
C ASP A 1111 -1.89 10.51 46.27
N GLN A 1112 -2.23 11.44 45.35
CA GLN A 1112 -3.48 12.20 45.45
C GLN A 1112 -4.73 11.33 45.26
N THR A 1113 -4.63 10.24 44.50
CA THR A 1113 -5.78 9.39 44.13
C THR A 1113 -5.80 8.05 44.87
N GLY A 1114 -4.80 7.77 45.73
CA GLY A 1114 -4.65 6.48 46.41
C GLY A 1114 -4.15 5.35 45.49
N GLY A 1115 -3.48 5.73 44.40
CA GLY A 1115 -2.82 4.82 43.47
C GLY A 1115 -1.45 4.34 43.94
N LYS A 1116 -0.66 3.79 43.01
CA LYS A 1116 0.74 3.39 43.24
C LYS A 1116 1.62 3.98 42.16
N CYS A 1117 2.83 4.38 42.52
CA CYS A 1117 3.84 4.82 41.56
C CYS A 1117 4.99 3.80 41.53
N GLU A 1118 5.35 3.31 40.35
CA GLU A 1118 6.48 2.38 40.16
C GLU A 1118 7.29 2.72 38.90
N ALA A 1119 8.60 2.43 38.95
CA ALA A 1119 9.48 2.54 37.80
C ALA A 1119 9.21 1.40 36.81
N LEU A 1120 9.02 1.74 35.54
CA LEU A 1120 8.79 0.78 34.48
C LEU A 1120 10.04 0.64 33.59
N ASP A 1121 10.92 -0.31 33.92
CA ASP A 1121 12.06 -0.64 33.06
C ASP A 1121 11.64 -1.56 31.89
N ILE A 1122 11.07 -0.96 30.86
CA ILE A 1122 10.60 -1.66 29.65
C ILE A 1122 11.75 -2.35 28.89
N ASN A 1123 13.01 -2.00 29.18
CA ASN A 1123 14.16 -2.60 28.52
C ASN A 1123 14.63 -3.91 29.17
N SER A 1124 14.22 -4.21 30.41
CA SER A 1124 14.51 -5.49 31.06
C SER A 1124 13.32 -6.46 30.99
N GLU A 1125 13.60 -7.76 30.88
CA GLU A 1125 12.55 -8.79 30.91
C GLU A 1125 11.73 -8.73 32.22
N ASN A 1126 12.38 -8.37 33.33
CA ASN A 1126 11.72 -8.19 34.62
C ASN A 1126 10.75 -7.00 34.67
N GLY A 1127 11.03 -5.89 33.98
CA GLY A 1127 10.16 -4.71 34.05
C GLY A 1127 8.82 -4.89 33.31
N ALA A 1128 8.83 -5.56 32.16
CA ALA A 1128 7.59 -5.92 31.46
C ALA A 1128 6.74 -6.93 32.26
N GLU A 1129 7.41 -7.85 32.95
CA GLU A 1129 6.76 -8.84 33.82
C GLU A 1129 6.18 -8.19 35.08
N ASN A 1130 6.90 -7.23 35.69
CA ASN A 1130 6.42 -6.46 36.84
C ASN A 1130 5.15 -5.66 36.50
N LEU A 1131 5.10 -5.00 35.34
CA LEU A 1131 3.89 -4.32 34.87
C LEU A 1131 2.72 -5.29 34.71
N THR A 1132 3.01 -6.42 34.05
CA THR A 1132 2.02 -7.46 33.80
C THR A 1132 1.46 -7.98 35.13
N ASN A 1133 2.33 -8.23 36.11
CA ASN A 1133 1.95 -8.72 37.44
C ASN A 1133 1.18 -7.66 38.24
N LEU A 1134 1.70 -6.44 38.38
CA LEU A 1134 1.08 -5.38 39.16
C LEU A 1134 -0.37 -5.13 38.72
N VAL A 1135 -0.56 -4.99 37.41
CA VAL A 1135 -1.86 -4.65 36.82
C VAL A 1135 -2.78 -5.86 36.83
N THR A 1136 -2.29 -7.03 36.38
CA THR A 1136 -3.12 -8.24 36.31
C THR A 1136 -3.54 -8.69 37.70
N GLU A 1137 -2.66 -8.69 38.69
CA GLU A 1137 -3.02 -9.05 40.07
C GLU A 1137 -4.09 -8.11 40.63
N LYS A 1138 -4.03 -6.81 40.33
CA LYS A 1138 -5.05 -5.86 40.78
C LYS A 1138 -6.41 -6.11 40.11
N ILE A 1139 -6.40 -6.42 38.82
CA ILE A 1139 -7.59 -6.85 38.08
C ILE A 1139 -8.17 -8.12 38.72
N MET A 1140 -7.33 -9.12 39.00
CA MET A 1140 -7.74 -10.37 39.63
C MET A 1140 -8.34 -10.14 41.02
N LEU A 1141 -7.70 -9.30 41.83
CA LEU A 1141 -8.14 -8.92 43.17
C LEU A 1141 -9.53 -8.26 43.12
N ASN A 1142 -9.76 -7.35 42.16
CA ASN A 1142 -11.03 -6.65 42.00
C ASN A 1142 -12.18 -7.58 41.54
N ILE A 1143 -11.86 -8.69 40.85
CA ILE A 1143 -12.87 -9.61 40.30
C ILE A 1143 -13.18 -10.77 41.25
N GLY A 1144 -12.15 -11.44 41.75
CA GLY A 1144 -12.25 -12.71 42.47
C GLY A 1144 -11.42 -12.80 43.75
N GLY A 1145 -10.78 -11.70 44.19
CA GLY A 1145 -9.99 -11.64 45.42
C GLY A 1145 -8.68 -12.44 45.36
N ASP A 1146 -8.08 -12.70 46.53
CA ASP A 1146 -6.75 -13.32 46.67
C ASP A 1146 -6.65 -14.71 46.03
N ALA A 1147 -7.75 -15.46 45.98
CA ALA A 1147 -7.78 -16.79 45.35
C ALA A 1147 -7.49 -16.73 43.84
N LEU A 1148 -7.95 -15.66 43.17
CA LEU A 1148 -7.74 -15.47 41.74
C LEU A 1148 -6.33 -14.96 41.43
N VAL A 1149 -5.79 -14.13 42.33
CA VAL A 1149 -4.38 -13.68 42.32
C VAL A 1149 -3.44 -14.88 42.45
N GLN A 1150 -3.74 -15.82 43.36
CA GLN A 1150 -2.92 -17.01 43.54
C GLN A 1150 -2.91 -17.90 42.29
N LYS A 1151 -4.05 -18.11 41.63
CA LYS A 1151 -4.12 -18.86 40.36
C LYS A 1151 -3.35 -18.19 39.22
N TYR A 1152 -3.38 -16.87 39.16
CA TYR A 1152 -2.54 -16.12 38.22
C TYR A 1152 -1.05 -16.37 38.50
N ARG A 1153 -0.62 -16.29 39.76
CA ARG A 1153 0.77 -16.58 40.16
C ARG A 1153 1.17 -18.03 39.91
N GLU A 1154 0.27 -19.00 40.05
CA GLU A 1154 0.57 -20.42 39.75
C GLU A 1154 0.77 -20.68 38.25
N LYS A 1155 0.03 -19.96 37.40
CA LYS A 1155 0.04 -20.16 35.94
C LYS A 1155 1.11 -19.34 35.23
N PHE A 1156 1.31 -18.11 35.66
CA PHE A 1156 2.18 -17.13 35.01
C PHE A 1156 3.29 -16.60 35.92
N GLY A 1157 3.19 -16.82 37.24
CA GLY A 1157 4.25 -16.45 38.15
C GLY A 1157 5.40 -17.45 38.08
N HIS A 1158 6.60 -16.95 37.81
CA HIS A 1158 7.80 -17.70 38.15
C HIS A 1158 7.83 -17.86 39.67
N VAL A 1159 7.71 -19.10 40.14
CA VAL A 1159 8.11 -19.46 41.50
C VAL A 1159 9.57 -19.01 41.64
N GLU A 1160 9.81 -17.93 42.37
CA GLU A 1160 11.09 -17.74 43.04
C GLU A 1160 11.29 -19.00 43.88
N LYS A 1161 12.08 -19.95 43.35
CA LYS A 1161 12.66 -20.98 44.19
C LYS A 1161 13.58 -20.23 45.14
N ILE A 1162 13.11 -20.06 46.37
CA ILE A 1162 13.91 -19.74 47.56
C ILE A 1162 15.15 -20.64 47.59
#